data_AF-A0A553ICV1-F1
#
_entry.id   AF-A0A553ICV1-F1
#
_cell.length_a   1.000
_cell.length_b   1.000
_cell.length_c   1.000
_cell.angle_alpha   90.00
_cell.angle_beta   90.00
_cell.angle_gamma   90.00
#
_symmetry.space_group_name_H-M   'P 1'
#
loop_
_entity.id
_entity.type
_entity.pdbx_description
1 polymer ?
#
loop_
_entity_poly.entity_id
_entity_poly.type
_entity_poly.pdbx_seq_one_letter_code
_entity_poly.pdbx_strand_id
1 'polypeptide(L)'
;MFAVRSGGHMPVPGAQSLDNGVMISMSKFNTQTLNEDRSIASIGPGQRWIDVYDWLGKENLAVNGGRYPSVGVGGVLLGGGIGYFSGSRGWSCDDVVAYEMVLADGRIVNVTAGEANNLNSNDSSMNSSKMPDFSDLFWALKGGHNNFGIVTRFHMRTFPMGSAFGGFTSWSGSAQAKFFDALNTYMAPGGGVDDPNSAINAFASIVPENGSASYTLANVALYPGDNPNPKALKGFSAIPSSFQITAENSVYDSWTQVPKLLSAYSNRGTRNLFWTIAYKSDPRAISIHNTTVIDGALQELSQVRGLTIYATWQPISKGWLEISQRGVGDALALDPEVDGTFIAGMITSMWEDEKDDSAVYSFVENAARKIQTETEKLGLFNPFVYLNDAAKTQKPYESLGHGKSLPKLRRIRQKYDPEGFLQKYLHHVYAYAAAGACGIVIASRSSSQGLLSSVASKAQSLNPRATVITATCDLTSSSSVASLARIVDAAFPHLDAAIVNSGFSGPMTLHVDDGDPADFKSSAEINYLGPYHAAHWFLPLLKRTNGRAKTFIAVSALAALLTSGPIANVGYCVSKMAQVRLIEMIAEQYGNEGVSAVAVHPGAVRTEMAAAAPPEFVPYLIDSPELCGGFCVWLCAEKNRSWISGRFLCANWDVEEMLAKKDEIVAKDLLKFKMSAAKQEYIPGVPIVGVDKHTTLIDARRKFRKHAKEMLLEGYAIYKGQPFYIPSPLGERLMLPPNSPILQSIRIDRTEMFEGKYTTMGDRSTLHPRVAKTHLNANLDWTEVKIADPFVTIVARVSSRMFGGLQLSRDEKWVSSAIDFATDGFLLAQKIKAVPRILRPIIARFFAEWKKISQHHETARNVITPILQARDRLTEIEEKPRDFLQWMVEEARGDEKDMRFLSKIQLKLSFAAIHTSAAAPVQLIYDLCVMPEYIETLRSELYEVLREYGILNKQALTKLDKMDSVMKESQRFNPLLLITFERIITKRTILSDGFTIPKNTTIGVPAQALSMDPDLYPNPGKFDGLRFAKTRDQYAASNLRSMAFGYGRHACPGRFFASNEIKMIMAYLLLNYDFKFPEGKESRPLSTAVETQLLPNEEATVCFKRRPQNI
;
A
#
# COMPACT_ATOMS: atom_id res chain seq x y z
N MET A 1 -10.83 15.90 7.32
CA MET A 1 -12.12 15.52 7.94
C MET A 1 -11.85 14.43 8.97
N PHE A 2 -12.50 14.48 10.14
CA PHE A 2 -12.35 13.50 11.23
C PHE A 2 -13.70 12.86 11.56
N ALA A 3 -13.72 11.55 11.82
CA ALA A 3 -14.83 10.86 12.47
C ALA A 3 -14.31 10.17 13.74
N VAL A 4 -15.08 10.28 14.82
CA VAL A 4 -14.77 9.64 16.12
C VAL A 4 -15.66 8.41 16.24
N ARG A 5 -15.07 7.22 16.15
CA ARG A 5 -15.82 5.95 16.23
C ARG A 5 -15.73 5.36 17.63
N SER A 6 -16.82 5.53 18.40
CA SER A 6 -17.06 4.80 19.65
C SER A 6 -17.66 3.41 19.34
N GLY A 7 -18.99 3.33 19.27
CA GLY A 7 -19.72 2.06 19.19
C GLY A 7 -19.65 1.34 17.84
N GLY A 8 -19.59 2.08 16.74
CA GLY A 8 -19.81 1.51 15.41
C GLY A 8 -21.31 1.32 15.06
N HIS A 9 -22.23 1.96 15.77
CA HIS A 9 -23.68 1.67 15.70
C HIS A 9 -24.53 2.64 14.85
N MET A 10 -23.99 3.79 14.41
CA MET A 10 -24.72 4.75 13.56
C MET A 10 -24.64 4.33 12.07
N PRO A 11 -25.75 3.93 11.40
CA PRO A 11 -25.70 3.38 10.05
C PRO A 11 -25.33 4.42 8.97
N VAL A 12 -25.51 5.72 9.25
CA VAL A 12 -25.27 6.81 8.28
C VAL A 12 -23.83 6.80 7.73
N PRO A 13 -23.63 6.54 6.41
CA PRO A 13 -22.32 6.59 5.78
C PRO A 13 -21.75 8.01 5.80
N GLY A 14 -20.64 8.20 6.52
CA GLY A 14 -20.02 9.50 6.80
C GLY A 14 -20.04 9.93 8.27
N ALA A 15 -20.88 9.33 9.13
CA ALA A 15 -21.06 9.81 10.51
C ALA A 15 -20.00 9.30 11.51
N GLN A 16 -19.64 8.02 11.40
CA GLN A 16 -18.71 7.32 12.29
C GLN A 16 -17.60 6.55 11.53
N SER A 17 -17.55 6.77 10.22
CA SER A 17 -16.61 6.24 9.24
C SER A 17 -16.58 7.25 8.09
N LEU A 18 -15.41 7.44 7.46
CA LEU A 18 -15.23 8.40 6.37
C LEU A 18 -14.51 7.72 5.21
N ASP A 19 -15.08 7.72 4.03
CA ASP A 19 -14.41 7.19 2.84
C ASP A 19 -13.08 7.94 2.64
N ASN A 20 -13.10 9.25 2.85
CA ASN A 20 -11.94 10.14 2.80
C ASN A 20 -11.76 10.95 4.11
N GLY A 21 -10.96 10.43 5.05
CA GLY A 21 -10.57 11.17 6.27
C GLY A 21 -10.28 10.30 7.50
N VAL A 22 -9.71 10.92 8.53
CA VAL A 22 -9.19 10.26 9.74
C VAL A 22 -10.34 9.66 10.55
N MET A 23 -10.27 8.38 10.91
CA MET A 23 -11.27 7.74 11.78
C MET A 23 -10.63 7.30 13.09
N ILE A 24 -10.75 8.15 14.10
CA ILE A 24 -10.20 7.90 15.44
C ILE A 24 -11.10 6.86 16.11
N SER A 25 -10.63 5.62 16.19
CA SER A 25 -11.36 4.52 16.85
C SER A 25 -11.12 4.59 18.35
N MET A 26 -12.13 5.00 19.12
CA MET A 26 -12.02 5.15 20.57
C MET A 26 -11.90 3.80 21.29
N SER A 27 -11.98 2.67 20.59
CA SER A 27 -11.99 1.28 21.08
C SER A 27 -10.84 0.85 22.01
N LYS A 28 -9.81 1.67 22.23
CA LYS A 28 -8.77 1.46 23.25
C LYS A 28 -8.83 2.42 24.44
N PHE A 29 -9.66 3.46 24.39
CA PHE A 29 -10.05 4.27 25.54
C PHE A 29 -11.14 3.52 26.31
N ASN A 30 -10.74 2.45 27.02
CA ASN A 30 -11.63 1.57 27.77
C ASN A 30 -11.51 1.73 29.30
N THR A 31 -11.01 2.88 29.77
CA THR A 31 -10.82 3.21 31.19
C THR A 31 -12.09 3.00 32.02
N GLN A 32 -11.99 2.24 33.10
CA GLN A 32 -13.03 2.01 34.10
C GLN A 32 -12.44 2.31 35.48
N THR A 33 -12.74 3.47 36.06
CA THR A 33 -12.32 3.81 37.43
C THR A 33 -13.42 4.55 38.19
N LEU A 34 -13.70 4.12 39.41
CA LEU A 34 -14.47 4.90 40.38
C LEU A 34 -13.51 5.86 41.11
N ASN A 35 -14.03 6.99 41.58
CA ASN A 35 -13.36 7.80 42.60
C ASN A 35 -13.53 7.16 44.00
N GLU A 36 -12.87 7.72 45.02
CA GLU A 36 -12.78 7.12 46.37
C GLU A 36 -14.14 6.89 47.05
N ASP A 37 -15.06 7.86 46.96
CA ASP A 37 -16.43 7.75 47.48
C ASP A 37 -17.41 7.01 46.55
N ARG A 38 -16.91 6.54 45.40
CA ARG A 38 -17.64 5.83 44.34
C ARG A 38 -18.77 6.63 43.66
N SER A 39 -18.94 7.91 43.95
CA SER A 39 -20.02 8.74 43.40
C SER A 39 -19.84 9.09 41.91
N ILE A 40 -18.62 8.98 41.37
CA ILE A 40 -18.28 9.27 39.98
C ILE A 40 -17.62 8.07 39.30
N ALA A 41 -18.28 7.56 38.26
CA ALA A 41 -17.71 6.59 37.33
C ALA A 41 -16.99 7.32 36.19
N SER A 42 -15.68 7.07 36.07
CA SER A 42 -14.85 7.57 34.98
C SER A 42 -14.79 6.51 33.89
N ILE A 43 -15.49 6.76 32.78
CA ILE A 43 -15.80 5.80 31.72
C ILE A 43 -15.12 6.22 30.41
N GLY A 44 -14.38 5.31 29.80
CA GLY A 44 -13.75 5.51 28.51
C GLY A 44 -14.74 5.41 27.32
N PRO A 45 -14.68 6.32 26.32
CA PRO A 45 -15.56 6.37 25.14
C PRO A 45 -15.51 5.12 24.25
N GLY A 46 -14.51 4.25 24.40
CA GLY A 46 -14.35 3.02 23.62
C GLY A 46 -15.25 1.86 24.02
N GLN A 47 -15.79 1.89 25.24
CA GLN A 47 -16.59 0.81 25.81
C GLN A 47 -17.94 0.67 25.11
N ARG A 48 -18.50 -0.54 25.18
CA ARG A 48 -19.91 -0.82 25.00
C ARG A 48 -20.66 -0.66 26.32
N TRP A 49 -21.96 -0.39 26.25
CA TRP A 49 -22.76 -0.21 27.45
C TRP A 49 -22.79 -1.48 28.31
N ILE A 50 -22.74 -2.66 27.71
CA ILE A 50 -22.57 -3.91 28.47
C ILE A 50 -21.27 -3.95 29.29
N ASP A 51 -20.15 -3.45 28.75
CA ASP A 51 -18.86 -3.44 29.47
C ASP A 51 -18.94 -2.55 30.72
N VAL A 52 -19.62 -1.39 30.61
CA VAL A 52 -19.87 -0.46 31.72
C VAL A 52 -20.78 -1.10 32.77
N TYR A 53 -21.86 -1.75 32.33
CA TYR A 53 -22.86 -2.34 33.22
C TYR A 53 -22.30 -3.55 33.96
N ASP A 54 -21.58 -4.44 33.28
CA ASP A 54 -20.91 -5.59 33.91
C ASP A 54 -19.73 -5.19 34.81
N TRP A 55 -19.25 -3.95 34.74
CA TRP A 55 -18.34 -3.40 35.73
C TRP A 55 -19.11 -2.85 36.94
N LEU A 56 -20.00 -1.87 36.74
CA LEU A 56 -20.69 -1.19 37.84
C LEU A 56 -21.66 -2.12 38.61
N GLY A 57 -22.28 -3.09 37.95
CA GLY A 57 -23.16 -4.07 38.59
C GLY A 57 -22.46 -4.96 39.61
N LYS A 58 -21.14 -5.16 39.51
CA LYS A 58 -20.35 -5.87 40.53
C LYS A 58 -20.16 -5.05 41.81
N GLU A 59 -20.26 -3.72 41.69
CA GLU A 59 -20.15 -2.76 42.78
C GLU A 59 -21.54 -2.34 43.33
N ASN A 60 -22.63 -2.94 42.83
CA ASN A 60 -24.03 -2.55 43.05
C ASN A 60 -24.32 -1.08 42.66
N LEU A 61 -23.77 -0.65 41.53
CA LEU A 61 -23.94 0.69 40.97
C LEU A 61 -24.52 0.65 39.55
N ALA A 62 -25.07 1.79 39.13
CA ALA A 62 -25.44 2.09 37.75
C ALA A 62 -25.11 3.55 37.38
N VAL A 63 -25.25 3.85 36.08
CA VAL A 63 -25.23 5.18 35.46
C VAL A 63 -26.35 5.24 34.41
N ASN A 64 -26.88 6.42 34.08
CA ASN A 64 -27.87 6.55 33.02
C ASN A 64 -27.24 6.38 31.62
N GLY A 65 -27.05 5.14 31.18
CA GLY A 65 -26.48 4.79 29.87
C GLY A 65 -27.50 4.31 28.84
N GLY A 66 -27.04 4.05 27.61
CA GLY A 66 -27.87 3.59 26.49
C GLY A 66 -28.43 2.16 26.66
N ARG A 67 -29.63 1.92 26.13
CA ARG A 67 -30.40 0.68 26.39
C ARG A 67 -29.85 -0.59 25.71
N TYR A 68 -29.31 -0.47 24.50
CA TYR A 68 -28.80 -1.63 23.75
C TYR A 68 -27.34 -1.95 24.14
N PRO A 69 -27.02 -3.21 24.50
CA PRO A 69 -25.74 -3.59 25.11
C PRO A 69 -24.55 -3.35 24.19
N SER A 70 -24.72 -3.55 22.88
CA SER A 70 -23.66 -3.51 21.87
C SER A 70 -23.40 -2.11 21.28
N VAL A 71 -24.12 -1.09 21.75
CA VAL A 71 -23.89 0.32 21.44
C VAL A 71 -22.72 0.86 22.27
N GLY A 72 -21.95 1.79 21.70
CA GLY A 72 -20.80 2.41 22.39
C GLY A 72 -21.15 3.68 23.15
N VAL A 73 -20.50 3.86 24.31
CA VAL A 73 -20.73 4.95 25.26
C VAL A 73 -20.69 6.33 24.59
N GLY A 74 -19.64 6.61 23.84
CA GLY A 74 -19.38 7.95 23.33
C GLY A 74 -20.35 8.45 22.25
N GLY A 75 -20.98 7.54 21.49
CA GLY A 75 -22.02 7.95 20.54
C GLY A 75 -23.28 8.42 21.27
N VAL A 76 -23.75 7.61 22.23
CA VAL A 76 -24.97 7.87 23.01
C VAL A 76 -24.85 9.17 23.80
N LEU A 77 -23.79 9.33 24.59
CA LEU A 77 -23.64 10.48 25.49
C LEU A 77 -23.43 11.82 24.78
N LEU A 78 -22.88 11.81 23.55
CA LEU A 78 -22.67 13.04 22.78
C LEU A 78 -23.89 13.43 21.93
N GLY A 79 -24.82 12.50 21.71
CA GLY A 79 -26.12 12.75 21.05
C GLY A 79 -27.31 12.82 22.00
N GLY A 80 -27.08 13.03 23.31
CA GLY A 80 -28.12 13.01 24.34
C GLY A 80 -28.22 11.63 24.99
N GLY A 81 -28.92 10.71 24.32
CA GLY A 81 -29.03 9.31 24.73
C GLY A 81 -30.30 8.97 25.51
N ILE A 82 -30.95 7.89 25.09
CA ILE A 82 -32.16 7.31 25.71
C ILE A 82 -31.72 6.08 26.51
N GLY A 83 -31.87 6.15 27.84
CA GLY A 83 -31.44 5.12 28.79
C GLY A 83 -32.58 4.43 29.54
N TYR A 84 -32.25 3.40 30.33
CA TYR A 84 -33.23 2.73 31.22
C TYR A 84 -33.58 3.56 32.46
N PHE A 85 -32.77 4.56 32.80
CA PHE A 85 -32.96 5.40 33.98
C PHE A 85 -33.38 6.83 33.62
N SER A 86 -33.64 7.09 32.33
CA SER A 86 -33.90 8.45 31.84
C SER A 86 -35.16 9.09 32.40
N GLY A 87 -36.19 8.32 32.77
CA GLY A 87 -37.39 8.85 33.44
C GLY A 87 -37.09 9.55 34.78
N SER A 88 -36.04 9.14 35.49
CA SER A 88 -35.57 9.72 36.76
C SER A 88 -34.34 10.61 36.62
N ARG A 89 -33.65 10.55 35.47
CA ARG A 89 -32.31 11.14 35.29
C ARG A 89 -32.09 11.98 34.02
N GLY A 90 -33.11 12.18 33.19
CA GLY A 90 -33.00 12.94 31.94
C GLY A 90 -32.33 12.15 30.82
N TRP A 91 -31.73 12.83 29.84
CA TRP A 91 -30.93 12.18 28.80
C TRP A 91 -29.68 11.55 29.43
N SER A 92 -29.12 10.51 28.80
CA SER A 92 -27.89 9.86 29.29
C SER A 92 -26.73 10.85 29.47
N CYS A 93 -26.69 11.92 28.67
CA CYS A 93 -25.71 12.99 28.76
C CYS A 93 -25.84 13.86 30.03
N ASP A 94 -27.01 13.95 30.67
CA ASP A 94 -27.26 14.83 31.83
C ASP A 94 -26.52 14.35 33.09
N ASP A 95 -26.28 13.05 33.17
CA ASP A 95 -25.48 12.38 34.18
C ASP A 95 -23.98 12.63 34.07
N VAL A 96 -23.49 13.09 32.91
CA VAL A 96 -22.09 13.48 32.76
C VAL A 96 -21.85 14.80 33.51
N VAL A 97 -20.92 14.78 34.46
CA VAL A 97 -20.47 15.95 35.25
C VAL A 97 -19.21 16.59 34.72
N ALA A 98 -18.39 15.82 33.99
CA ALA A 98 -17.19 16.32 33.34
C ALA A 98 -16.82 15.47 32.11
N TYR A 99 -16.20 16.11 31.12
CA TYR A 99 -15.60 15.45 29.96
C TYR A 99 -14.10 15.74 29.94
N GLU A 100 -13.27 14.71 29.98
CA GLU A 100 -11.87 14.85 29.54
C GLU A 100 -11.89 14.85 28.01
N MET A 101 -11.30 15.87 27.38
CA MET A 101 -11.32 15.96 25.92
C MET A 101 -10.08 16.67 25.34
N VAL A 102 -9.77 16.32 24.10
CA VAL A 102 -8.79 17.03 23.26
C VAL A 102 -9.52 18.12 22.47
N LEU A 103 -9.13 19.37 22.67
CA LEU A 103 -9.58 20.53 21.90
C LEU A 103 -8.99 20.55 20.48
N ALA A 104 -9.50 21.46 19.65
CA ALA A 104 -9.04 21.67 18.28
C ALA A 104 -7.60 22.18 18.14
N ASP A 105 -7.00 22.65 19.23
CA ASP A 105 -5.60 23.07 19.33
C ASP A 105 -4.69 22.01 19.99
N GLY A 106 -5.23 20.81 20.26
CA GLY A 106 -4.49 19.70 20.87
C GLY A 106 -4.41 19.74 22.40
N ARG A 107 -4.92 20.78 23.06
CA ARG A 107 -4.96 20.81 24.54
C ARG A 107 -5.92 19.74 25.06
N ILE A 108 -5.43 18.91 25.98
CA ILE A 108 -6.28 18.10 26.85
C ILE A 108 -6.86 19.04 27.91
N VAL A 109 -8.19 19.06 28.04
CA VAL A 109 -8.91 19.86 29.03
C VAL A 109 -9.94 18.99 29.75
N ASN A 110 -10.18 19.31 31.02
CA ASN A 110 -11.35 18.83 31.74
C ASN A 110 -12.47 19.87 31.58
N VAL A 111 -13.57 19.48 30.97
CA VAL A 111 -14.72 20.35 30.68
C VAL A 111 -15.83 20.07 31.67
N THR A 112 -16.12 21.06 32.51
CA THR A 112 -17.10 20.99 33.60
C THR A 112 -18.09 22.15 33.52
N ALA A 113 -19.09 22.17 34.40
CA ALA A 113 -20.11 23.22 34.44
C ALA A 113 -19.62 24.60 34.99
N GLY A 114 -18.32 24.79 35.26
CA GLY A 114 -17.78 26.06 35.75
C GLY A 114 -16.25 26.10 35.87
N GLU A 115 -15.73 27.15 36.52
CA GLU A 115 -14.30 27.47 36.53
C GLU A 115 -13.44 26.54 37.40
N ALA A 116 -14.00 25.96 38.46
CA ALA A 116 -13.24 25.56 39.64
C ALA A 116 -12.40 24.27 39.57
N ASN A 117 -12.62 23.37 38.59
CA ASN A 117 -12.06 22.01 38.59
C ASN A 117 -11.30 21.63 37.30
N ASN A 118 -10.78 22.62 36.59
CA ASN A 118 -10.20 22.44 35.25
C ASN A 118 -8.67 22.26 35.30
N LEU A 119 -8.17 21.20 35.95
CA LEU A 119 -6.73 20.88 36.03
C LEU A 119 -6.40 19.43 35.65
N ASN A 120 -5.45 19.27 34.73
CA ASN A 120 -4.52 18.13 34.68
C ASN A 120 -3.24 18.49 33.88
N SER A 121 -2.81 19.76 34.01
CA SER A 121 -1.59 20.29 33.40
C SER A 121 -0.50 20.46 34.45
N ASN A 122 0.69 19.90 34.21
CA ASN A 122 1.87 19.99 35.08
C ASN A 122 2.54 21.39 35.10
N ASP A 123 1.76 22.45 34.86
CA ASP A 123 2.23 23.84 34.80
C ASP A 123 1.81 24.58 36.08
N SER A 124 2.75 24.67 37.02
CA SER A 124 2.59 25.37 38.30
C SER A 124 2.68 26.90 38.21
N SER A 125 2.68 27.50 37.00
CA SER A 125 2.79 28.96 36.80
C SER A 125 1.44 29.69 36.67
N MET A 126 0.34 28.95 36.48
CA MET A 126 -1.01 29.53 36.32
C MET A 126 -1.68 29.82 37.67
N ASN A 127 -1.95 31.10 37.94
CA ASN A 127 -2.72 31.55 39.11
C ASN A 127 -4.23 31.36 38.89
N SER A 128 -4.98 31.01 39.94
CA SER A 128 -6.39 30.58 39.86
C SER A 128 -7.32 31.60 39.21
N SER A 129 -7.04 32.89 39.36
CA SER A 129 -7.81 34.01 38.78
C SER A 129 -7.67 34.18 37.26
N LYS A 130 -7.27 33.13 36.52
CA LYS A 130 -7.09 33.11 35.06
C LYS A 130 -7.54 31.80 34.40
N MET A 131 -8.23 30.91 35.12
CA MET A 131 -8.70 29.64 34.55
C MET A 131 -9.79 29.88 33.48
N PRO A 132 -9.74 29.19 32.32
CA PRO A 132 -10.74 29.35 31.28
C PRO A 132 -12.05 28.64 31.63
N ASP A 133 -13.17 29.34 31.45
CA ASP A 133 -14.50 28.74 31.52
C ASP A 133 -14.79 27.87 30.28
N PHE A 134 -15.36 26.68 30.54
CA PHE A 134 -15.81 25.71 29.55
C PHE A 134 -17.30 25.34 29.73
N SER A 135 -18.08 26.10 30.51
CA SER A 135 -19.50 25.83 30.78
C SER A 135 -20.37 25.74 29.51
N ASP A 136 -20.06 26.53 28.49
CA ASP A 136 -20.73 26.50 27.19
C ASP A 136 -20.30 25.29 26.34
N LEU A 137 -19.03 24.87 26.42
CA LEU A 137 -18.55 23.62 25.83
C LEU A 137 -19.19 22.38 26.50
N PHE A 138 -19.32 22.40 27.83
CA PHE A 138 -19.99 21.37 28.62
C PHE A 138 -21.45 21.20 28.21
N TRP A 139 -22.16 22.31 27.99
CA TRP A 139 -23.50 22.33 27.41
C TRP A 139 -23.53 21.77 25.98
N ALA A 140 -22.59 22.16 25.12
CA ALA A 140 -22.58 21.77 23.70
C ALA A 140 -22.32 20.26 23.48
N LEU A 141 -21.56 19.61 24.37
CA LEU A 141 -21.31 18.16 24.31
C LEU A 141 -22.54 17.32 24.68
N LYS A 142 -23.50 17.89 25.41
CA LYS A 142 -24.79 17.25 25.75
C LYS A 142 -25.76 17.32 24.56
N GLY A 143 -25.45 16.64 23.46
CA GLY A 143 -26.33 16.53 22.27
C GLY A 143 -25.81 17.17 20.98
N GLY A 144 -24.71 17.93 21.01
CA GLY A 144 -24.09 18.51 19.82
C GLY A 144 -23.07 17.61 19.09
N HIS A 145 -22.91 16.36 19.53
CA HIS A 145 -21.91 15.39 19.04
C HIS A 145 -20.45 15.85 19.14
N ASN A 146 -19.52 15.15 18.48
CA ASN A 146 -18.07 15.40 18.47
C ASN A 146 -17.62 16.70 17.75
N ASN A 147 -18.50 17.69 17.58
CA ASN A 147 -18.24 18.93 16.82
C ASN A 147 -17.31 19.93 17.53
N PHE A 148 -16.94 19.69 18.80
CA PHE A 148 -16.21 20.65 19.65
C PHE A 148 -14.92 20.09 20.25
N GLY A 149 -14.69 18.79 20.11
CA GLY A 149 -13.41 18.13 20.38
C GLY A 149 -13.58 16.60 20.45
N ILE A 150 -12.50 15.91 20.78
CA ILE A 150 -12.49 14.45 20.94
C ILE A 150 -12.55 14.16 22.43
N VAL A 151 -13.73 13.78 22.95
CA VAL A 151 -13.87 13.32 24.34
C VAL A 151 -13.11 12.01 24.51
N THR A 152 -12.17 11.98 25.46
CA THR A 152 -11.34 10.83 25.83
C THR A 152 -11.79 10.15 27.12
N ARG A 153 -12.62 10.81 27.94
CA ARG A 153 -13.24 10.25 29.15
C ARG A 153 -14.56 10.95 29.48
N PHE A 154 -15.57 10.20 29.92
CA PHE A 154 -16.77 10.74 30.55
C PHE A 154 -16.70 10.49 32.06
N HIS A 155 -16.97 11.51 32.86
CA HIS A 155 -17.22 11.35 34.30
C HIS A 155 -18.72 11.42 34.53
N MET A 156 -19.33 10.29 34.90
CA MET A 156 -20.77 10.17 35.12
C MET A 156 -21.07 9.99 36.61
N ARG A 157 -22.16 10.60 37.10
CA ARG A 157 -22.67 10.32 38.45
C ARG A 157 -23.15 8.87 38.51
N THR A 158 -22.65 8.11 39.47
CA THR A 158 -23.22 6.79 39.79
C THR A 158 -24.49 6.95 40.64
N PHE A 159 -25.19 5.84 40.86
CA PHE A 159 -26.18 5.66 41.91
C PHE A 159 -26.26 4.18 42.29
N PRO A 160 -26.68 3.86 43.54
CA PRO A 160 -26.90 2.47 43.96
C PRO A 160 -27.94 1.77 43.07
N MET A 161 -27.60 0.56 42.62
CA MET A 161 -28.47 -0.27 41.78
C MET A 161 -28.09 -1.75 41.91
N GLY A 162 -28.97 -2.53 42.55
CA GLY A 162 -28.82 -3.98 42.70
C GLY A 162 -29.71 -4.73 41.70
N SER A 163 -30.88 -5.16 42.15
CA SER A 163 -31.87 -5.89 41.36
C SER A 163 -32.71 -5.00 40.43
N ALA A 164 -33.30 -5.62 39.41
CA ALA A 164 -34.37 -5.03 38.61
C ALA A 164 -35.38 -6.10 38.19
N PHE A 165 -36.65 -5.72 38.07
CA PHE A 165 -37.63 -6.44 37.27
C PHE A 165 -37.54 -5.96 35.82
N GLY A 166 -37.61 -6.88 34.86
CA GLY A 166 -37.61 -6.53 33.45
C GLY A 166 -37.24 -7.71 32.57
N GLY A 167 -37.05 -7.43 31.29
CA GLY A 167 -36.67 -8.44 30.31
C GLY A 167 -37.13 -8.10 28.90
N PHE A 168 -37.05 -9.10 28.03
CA PHE A 168 -37.61 -9.07 26.68
C PHE A 168 -38.93 -9.83 26.65
N THR A 169 -39.94 -9.32 25.94
CA THR A 169 -41.16 -10.07 25.63
C THR A 169 -41.58 -9.81 24.20
N SER A 170 -41.92 -10.87 23.47
CA SER A 170 -42.48 -10.83 22.13
C SER A 170 -43.83 -11.54 22.08
N TRP A 171 -44.71 -11.04 21.22
CA TRP A 171 -46.05 -11.55 20.97
C TRP A 171 -46.29 -11.67 19.46
N SER A 172 -47.10 -12.64 19.05
CA SER A 172 -47.56 -12.76 17.67
C SER A 172 -48.47 -11.59 17.29
N GLY A 173 -48.55 -11.25 16.00
CA GLY A 173 -49.42 -10.18 15.48
C GLY A 173 -50.89 -10.24 15.93
N SER A 174 -51.41 -11.42 16.30
CA SER A 174 -52.74 -11.58 16.89
C SER A 174 -52.94 -10.83 18.23
N ALA A 175 -51.86 -10.36 18.86
CA ALA A 175 -51.87 -9.53 20.05
C ALA A 175 -52.13 -8.03 19.78
N GLN A 176 -52.08 -7.58 18.52
CA GLN A 176 -51.95 -6.16 18.13
C GLN A 176 -52.82 -5.18 18.94
N ALA A 177 -54.13 -5.43 19.03
CA ALA A 177 -55.02 -4.56 19.79
C ALA A 177 -54.57 -4.42 21.26
N LYS A 178 -54.31 -5.54 21.95
CA LYS A 178 -53.89 -5.56 23.36
C LYS A 178 -52.52 -4.91 23.56
N PHE A 179 -51.61 -5.07 22.61
CA PHE A 179 -50.29 -4.43 22.64
C PHE A 179 -50.39 -2.91 22.51
N PHE A 180 -51.22 -2.41 21.59
CA PHE A 180 -51.44 -0.97 21.47
C PHE A 180 -52.28 -0.41 22.61
N ASP A 181 -53.26 -1.14 23.15
CA ASP A 181 -53.96 -0.75 24.38
C ASP A 181 -52.98 -0.63 25.57
N ALA A 182 -52.02 -1.55 25.70
CA ALA A 182 -50.97 -1.50 26.70
C ALA A 182 -50.03 -0.29 26.50
N LEU A 183 -49.59 -0.01 25.26
CA LEU A 183 -48.76 1.14 24.93
C LEU A 183 -49.50 2.47 25.14
N ASN A 184 -50.76 2.57 24.72
CA ASN A 184 -51.63 3.72 24.96
C ASN A 184 -51.83 3.97 26.46
N THR A 185 -52.07 2.91 27.24
CA THR A 185 -52.18 2.97 28.71
C THR A 185 -50.87 3.38 29.37
N TYR A 186 -49.73 2.94 28.84
CA TYR A 186 -48.41 3.37 29.30
C TYR A 186 -48.20 4.87 29.03
N MET A 187 -48.56 5.33 27.84
CA MET A 187 -48.33 6.69 27.33
C MET A 187 -49.39 7.72 27.73
N ALA A 188 -50.42 7.33 28.48
CA ALA A 188 -51.45 8.23 29.00
C ALA A 188 -50.95 9.04 30.21
N PRO A 189 -51.51 10.24 30.48
CA PRO A 189 -51.19 11.01 31.69
C PRO A 189 -51.48 10.22 32.98
N GLY A 190 -50.50 10.15 33.88
CA GLY A 190 -50.53 9.29 35.07
C GLY A 190 -50.35 7.79 34.79
N GLY A 191 -49.99 7.44 33.55
CA GLY A 191 -49.63 6.10 33.09
C GLY A 191 -48.19 5.72 33.43
N GLY A 192 -47.69 4.66 32.78
CA GLY A 192 -46.33 4.16 33.01
C GLY A 192 -45.21 5.09 32.54
N VAL A 193 -45.49 6.02 31.62
CA VAL A 193 -44.54 7.03 31.12
C VAL A 193 -44.18 8.09 32.17
N ASP A 194 -45.09 8.36 33.12
CA ASP A 194 -44.88 9.33 34.18
C ASP A 194 -44.30 8.69 35.47
N ASP A 195 -44.07 7.37 35.49
CA ASP A 195 -43.29 6.70 36.55
C ASP A 195 -41.79 6.82 36.22
N PRO A 196 -41.00 7.60 37.00
CA PRO A 196 -39.61 7.90 36.67
C PRO A 196 -38.67 6.68 36.81
N ASN A 197 -39.17 5.57 37.37
CA ASN A 197 -38.45 4.30 37.48
C ASN A 197 -38.76 3.35 36.30
N SER A 198 -39.74 3.66 35.46
CA SER A 198 -40.19 2.77 34.39
C SER A 198 -39.57 3.14 33.03
N ALA A 199 -38.90 2.17 32.40
CA ALA A 199 -38.43 2.29 31.03
C ALA A 199 -38.94 1.13 30.16
N ILE A 200 -39.43 1.47 28.96
CA ILE A 200 -39.83 0.50 27.93
C ILE A 200 -39.20 0.83 26.57
N ASN A 201 -39.07 -0.18 25.70
CA ASN A 201 -38.80 -0.02 24.28
C ASN A 201 -39.79 -0.86 23.47
N ALA A 202 -40.93 -0.29 23.15
CA ALA A 202 -41.98 -0.97 22.40
C ALA A 202 -41.71 -0.89 20.90
N PHE A 203 -41.86 -2.00 20.17
CA PHE A 203 -41.76 -2.02 18.72
C PHE A 203 -42.62 -3.12 18.08
N ALA A 204 -42.92 -2.93 16.81
CA ALA A 204 -43.53 -3.92 15.92
C ALA A 204 -42.59 -4.18 14.75
N SER A 205 -42.49 -5.42 14.28
CA SER A 205 -41.56 -5.83 13.22
C SER A 205 -42.20 -6.80 12.23
N ILE A 206 -41.83 -6.67 10.96
CA ILE A 206 -42.28 -7.56 9.88
C ILE A 206 -41.09 -8.14 9.10
N VAL A 207 -41.15 -9.44 8.83
CA VAL A 207 -40.21 -10.21 8.00
C VAL A 207 -41.00 -10.87 6.86
N PRO A 208 -40.77 -10.52 5.58
CA PRO A 208 -41.34 -11.25 4.44
C PRO A 208 -40.64 -12.60 4.23
N GLU A 209 -41.41 -13.68 4.05
CA GLU A 209 -40.90 -15.06 3.91
C GLU A 209 -41.63 -15.81 2.78
N ASN A 210 -41.10 -15.75 1.55
CA ASN A 210 -41.42 -16.60 0.39
C ASN A 210 -42.89 -17.07 0.27
N GLY A 211 -43.83 -16.12 0.28
CA GLY A 211 -45.29 -16.38 0.18
C GLY A 211 -46.07 -16.19 1.49
N SER A 212 -45.39 -15.82 2.57
CA SER A 212 -45.95 -15.47 3.87
C SER A 212 -45.18 -14.30 4.50
N ALA A 213 -45.54 -13.87 5.72
CA ALA A 213 -44.75 -12.92 6.49
C ALA A 213 -44.93 -13.10 8.00
N SER A 214 -43.85 -12.94 8.76
CA SER A 214 -43.85 -13.02 10.22
C SER A 214 -44.01 -11.63 10.84
N TYR A 215 -45.19 -11.35 11.40
CA TYR A 215 -45.51 -10.12 12.11
C TYR A 215 -45.41 -10.34 13.63
N THR A 216 -44.48 -9.64 14.26
CA THR A 216 -44.16 -9.76 15.68
C THR A 216 -44.24 -8.39 16.36
N LEU A 217 -44.78 -8.39 17.58
CA LEU A 217 -44.85 -7.23 18.48
C LEU A 217 -43.92 -7.51 19.66
N ALA A 218 -43.16 -6.53 20.16
CA ALA A 218 -42.24 -6.77 21.26
C ALA A 218 -42.03 -5.54 22.15
N ASN A 219 -41.57 -5.80 23.37
CA ASN A 219 -41.15 -4.79 24.32
C ASN A 219 -39.90 -5.26 25.09
N VAL A 220 -39.01 -4.32 25.39
CA VAL A 220 -37.96 -4.48 26.40
C VAL A 220 -38.32 -3.58 27.58
N ALA A 221 -38.50 -4.13 28.77
CA ALA A 221 -38.84 -3.36 29.96
C ALA A 221 -37.73 -3.43 31.03
N LEU A 222 -37.54 -2.35 31.79
CA LEU A 222 -36.76 -2.32 33.03
C LEU A 222 -37.48 -1.49 34.09
N TYR A 223 -37.50 -2.01 35.32
CA TYR A 223 -37.98 -1.35 36.52
C TYR A 223 -37.04 -1.69 37.69
N PRO A 224 -36.37 -0.72 38.33
CA PRO A 224 -35.50 -0.95 39.49
C PRO A 224 -36.16 -1.68 40.67
N GLY A 225 -35.36 -2.51 41.35
CA GLY A 225 -35.79 -3.25 42.53
C GLY A 225 -36.36 -4.65 42.21
N ASP A 226 -36.98 -5.24 43.23
CA ASP A 226 -37.41 -6.64 43.27
C ASP A 226 -38.92 -6.86 43.03
N ASN A 227 -39.68 -5.80 42.73
CA ASN A 227 -41.12 -5.89 42.49
C ASN A 227 -41.44 -6.66 41.18
N PRO A 228 -42.02 -7.87 41.23
CA PRO A 228 -42.30 -8.68 40.03
C PRO A 228 -43.51 -8.19 39.23
N ASN A 229 -44.26 -7.19 39.71
CA ASN A 229 -45.42 -6.63 39.03
C ASN A 229 -45.50 -5.10 39.17
N PRO A 230 -44.57 -4.33 38.54
CA PRO A 230 -44.62 -2.87 38.58
C PRO A 230 -45.90 -2.32 37.95
N LYS A 231 -46.56 -1.36 38.63
CA LYS A 231 -47.83 -0.77 38.19
C LYS A 231 -47.74 -0.21 36.76
N ALA A 232 -46.62 0.45 36.44
CA ALA A 232 -46.33 1.03 35.12
C ALA A 232 -46.33 -0.02 33.98
N LEU A 233 -45.91 -1.25 34.26
CA LEU A 233 -45.77 -2.33 33.26
C LEU A 233 -47.01 -3.24 33.18
N LYS A 234 -47.99 -3.08 34.08
CA LYS A 234 -49.17 -3.96 34.21
C LYS A 234 -49.93 -4.15 32.90
N GLY A 235 -49.99 -3.15 32.03
CA GLY A 235 -50.66 -3.26 30.72
C GLY A 235 -50.04 -4.36 29.84
N PHE A 236 -48.71 -4.41 29.74
CA PHE A 236 -48.01 -5.44 28.96
C PHE A 236 -48.06 -6.80 29.66
N SER A 237 -47.91 -6.85 30.99
CA SER A 237 -47.99 -8.09 31.77
C SER A 237 -49.39 -8.73 31.77
N ALA A 238 -50.44 -7.97 31.41
CA ALA A 238 -51.81 -8.46 31.30
C ALA A 238 -52.15 -9.06 29.91
N ILE A 239 -51.25 -8.99 28.92
CA ILE A 239 -51.45 -9.62 27.61
C ILE A 239 -51.30 -11.14 27.78
N PRO A 240 -52.34 -11.96 27.49
CA PRO A 240 -52.31 -13.38 27.84
C PRO A 240 -51.17 -14.16 27.19
N SER A 241 -50.61 -15.13 27.91
CA SER A 241 -49.46 -15.93 27.44
C SER A 241 -49.74 -16.74 26.16
N SER A 242 -51.01 -17.02 25.85
CA SER A 242 -51.42 -17.61 24.56
C SER A 242 -51.07 -16.75 23.33
N PHE A 243 -50.68 -15.48 23.53
CA PHE A 243 -50.23 -14.57 22.48
C PHE A 243 -48.69 -14.44 22.42
N GLN A 244 -47.96 -14.89 23.44
CA GLN A 244 -46.51 -14.72 23.56
C GLN A 244 -45.76 -15.69 22.63
N ILE A 245 -44.69 -15.20 22.00
CA ILE A 245 -43.69 -16.01 21.28
C ILE A 245 -42.50 -16.26 22.21
N THR A 246 -42.10 -15.25 22.98
CA THR A 246 -41.00 -15.33 23.95
C THR A 246 -41.31 -14.42 25.13
N ALA A 247 -41.03 -14.86 26.35
CA ALA A 247 -41.21 -14.05 27.55
C ALA A 247 -40.07 -14.33 28.54
N GLU A 248 -39.14 -13.38 28.64
CA GLU A 248 -37.94 -13.43 29.49
C GLU A 248 -38.02 -12.37 30.61
N ASN A 249 -39.23 -11.94 30.98
CA ASN A 249 -39.41 -11.01 32.10
C ASN A 249 -39.22 -11.74 33.43
N SER A 250 -38.25 -11.30 34.23
CA SER A 250 -37.99 -11.81 35.58
C SER A 250 -37.63 -10.66 36.51
N VAL A 251 -37.68 -10.93 37.83
CA VAL A 251 -36.79 -10.23 38.76
C VAL A 251 -35.39 -10.83 38.57
N TYR A 252 -34.38 -9.99 38.46
CA TYR A 252 -32.98 -10.37 38.38
C TYR A 252 -32.21 -9.75 39.55
N ASP A 253 -31.40 -10.56 40.25
CA ASP A 253 -30.55 -10.13 41.36
C ASP A 253 -29.57 -9.01 40.97
N SER A 254 -29.15 -9.00 39.70
CA SER A 254 -28.40 -7.91 39.09
C SER A 254 -29.16 -7.36 37.90
N TRP A 255 -29.45 -6.06 37.93
CA TRP A 255 -30.14 -5.31 36.89
C TRP A 255 -29.49 -5.47 35.49
N THR A 256 -28.19 -5.78 35.46
CA THR A 256 -27.39 -5.96 34.23
C THR A 256 -27.84 -7.14 33.36
N GLN A 257 -28.68 -8.04 33.87
CA GLN A 257 -29.22 -9.16 33.09
C GLN A 257 -30.24 -8.69 32.04
N VAL A 258 -31.05 -7.67 32.34
CA VAL A 258 -32.04 -7.11 31.40
C VAL A 258 -31.40 -6.62 30.08
N PRO A 259 -30.35 -5.76 30.10
CA PRO A 259 -29.66 -5.39 28.86
C PRO A 259 -28.90 -6.54 28.19
N LYS A 260 -28.56 -7.65 28.87
CA LYS A 260 -27.88 -8.79 28.25
C LYS A 260 -28.76 -9.53 27.26
N LEU A 261 -30.07 -9.62 27.50
CA LEU A 261 -31.01 -10.30 26.60
C LEU A 261 -30.99 -9.68 25.18
N LEU A 262 -30.85 -8.35 25.11
CA LEU A 262 -30.70 -7.60 23.85
C LEU A 262 -29.40 -7.88 23.07
N SER A 263 -28.47 -8.68 23.60
CA SER A 263 -27.26 -9.08 22.88
C SER A 263 -27.60 -10.00 21.71
N ALA A 264 -28.59 -10.88 21.85
CA ALA A 264 -29.05 -11.78 20.79
C ALA A 264 -29.63 -11.04 19.58
N TYR A 265 -30.20 -9.85 19.81
CA TYR A 265 -30.83 -9.00 18.79
C TYR A 265 -29.87 -7.97 18.17
N SER A 266 -28.59 -7.99 18.54
CA SER A 266 -27.55 -7.07 18.04
C SER A 266 -26.97 -7.51 16.68
N ASN A 267 -27.82 -7.66 15.66
CA ASN A 267 -27.40 -8.06 14.31
C ASN A 267 -26.37 -7.10 13.71
N ARG A 268 -25.36 -7.66 13.02
CA ARG A 268 -24.29 -6.93 12.32
C ARG A 268 -23.95 -7.66 11.02
N GLY A 269 -23.63 -6.88 9.98
CA GLY A 269 -23.28 -7.41 8.65
C GLY A 269 -24.39 -7.27 7.61
N THR A 270 -25.63 -7.00 8.03
CA THR A 270 -26.71 -6.54 7.16
C THR A 270 -26.56 -5.05 6.82
N ARG A 271 -27.16 -4.64 5.70
CA ARG A 271 -27.37 -3.22 5.36
C ARG A 271 -28.47 -2.70 6.30
N ASN A 272 -28.37 -1.45 6.76
CA ASN A 272 -29.23 -0.92 7.82
C ASN A 272 -29.55 0.58 7.62
N LEU A 273 -30.76 1.00 8.00
CA LEU A 273 -31.24 2.38 7.94
C LEU A 273 -32.07 2.70 9.19
N PHE A 274 -31.76 3.82 9.85
CA PHE A 274 -32.60 4.44 10.89
C PHE A 274 -33.27 5.69 10.32
N TRP A 275 -34.50 5.99 10.74
CA TRP A 275 -35.20 7.24 10.42
C TRP A 275 -36.08 7.69 11.60
N THR A 276 -35.85 8.89 12.13
CA THR A 276 -36.61 9.42 13.28
C THR A 276 -37.91 10.10 12.85
N ILE A 277 -38.99 9.87 13.59
CA ILE A 277 -40.29 10.54 13.43
C ILE A 277 -40.88 10.79 14.82
N ALA A 278 -40.89 12.04 15.30
CA ALA A 278 -41.48 12.37 16.61
C ALA A 278 -42.94 12.84 16.51
N TYR A 279 -43.74 12.48 17.51
CA TYR A 279 -45.13 12.94 17.64
C TYR A 279 -45.63 12.79 19.08
N LYS A 280 -46.65 13.57 19.44
CA LYS A 280 -47.34 13.55 20.74
C LYS A 280 -48.02 12.20 20.97
N SER A 281 -48.13 11.81 22.25
CA SER A 281 -48.84 10.60 22.67
C SER A 281 -50.30 10.62 22.19
N ASP A 282 -50.63 9.77 21.22
CA ASP A 282 -51.99 9.60 20.70
C ASP A 282 -52.15 8.23 19.99
N PRO A 283 -53.23 7.46 20.26
CA PRO A 283 -53.49 6.17 19.61
C PRO A 283 -53.53 6.24 18.08
N ARG A 284 -53.98 7.36 17.51
CA ARG A 284 -54.05 7.58 16.06
C ARG A 284 -52.66 7.69 15.46
N ALA A 285 -51.75 8.45 16.08
CA ALA A 285 -50.37 8.59 15.61
C ALA A 285 -49.59 7.27 15.71
N ILE A 286 -49.78 6.51 16.80
CA ILE A 286 -49.22 5.17 16.97
C ILE A 286 -49.72 4.21 15.87
N SER A 287 -51.03 4.21 15.60
CA SER A 287 -51.64 3.39 14.53
C SER A 287 -51.16 3.79 13.13
N ILE A 288 -51.08 5.10 12.84
CA ILE A 288 -50.55 5.65 11.59
C ILE A 288 -49.10 5.21 11.37
N HIS A 289 -48.25 5.26 12.42
CA HIS A 289 -46.87 4.77 12.36
C HIS A 289 -46.82 3.27 12.05
N ASN A 290 -47.59 2.46 12.78
CA ASN A 290 -47.60 1.00 12.56
C ASN A 290 -48.04 0.64 11.13
N THR A 291 -49.25 1.05 10.73
CA THR A 291 -49.83 0.67 9.43
C THR A 291 -49.05 1.25 8.25
N THR A 292 -48.48 2.45 8.37
CA THR A 292 -47.68 3.01 7.27
C THR A 292 -46.36 2.27 7.06
N VAL A 293 -45.74 1.74 8.13
CA VAL A 293 -44.48 0.99 8.04
C VAL A 293 -44.72 -0.48 7.72
N ILE A 294 -45.55 -1.16 8.52
CA ILE A 294 -45.74 -2.61 8.46
C ILE A 294 -46.54 -3.02 7.22
N ASP A 295 -47.74 -2.47 7.06
CA ASP A 295 -48.63 -2.86 5.95
C ASP A 295 -48.09 -2.34 4.61
N GLY A 296 -47.39 -1.21 4.62
CA GLY A 296 -46.66 -0.67 3.46
C GLY A 296 -45.49 -1.55 3.03
N ALA A 297 -44.64 -2.00 3.96
CA ALA A 297 -43.50 -2.86 3.62
C ALA A 297 -43.93 -4.22 3.05
N LEU A 298 -45.07 -4.76 3.49
CA LEU A 298 -45.67 -5.96 2.89
C LEU A 298 -46.11 -5.75 1.44
N GLN A 299 -46.58 -4.55 1.10
CA GLN A 299 -47.02 -4.22 -0.26
C GLN A 299 -45.84 -3.90 -1.18
N GLU A 300 -44.89 -3.10 -0.71
CA GLU A 300 -43.83 -2.51 -1.55
C GLU A 300 -42.48 -3.25 -1.50
N LEU A 301 -42.16 -3.91 -0.37
CA LEU A 301 -40.83 -4.48 -0.12
C LEU A 301 -40.82 -6.01 0.09
N SER A 302 -41.93 -6.72 -0.17
CA SER A 302 -42.03 -8.18 0.04
C SER A 302 -41.05 -9.04 -0.76
N GLN A 303 -40.38 -8.47 -1.78
CA GLN A 303 -39.36 -9.12 -2.59
C GLN A 303 -37.92 -8.78 -2.16
N VAL A 304 -37.73 -7.88 -1.20
CA VAL A 304 -36.39 -7.46 -0.72
C VAL A 304 -35.78 -8.57 0.12
N ARG A 305 -34.56 -8.97 -0.26
CA ARG A 305 -33.92 -10.14 0.34
C ARG A 305 -33.43 -9.87 1.77
N GLY A 306 -33.82 -10.74 2.70
CA GLY A 306 -33.43 -10.65 4.11
C GLY A 306 -34.03 -9.43 4.83
N LEU A 307 -35.15 -8.90 4.35
CA LEU A 307 -35.78 -7.72 4.94
C LEU A 307 -36.26 -8.00 6.36
N THR A 308 -35.90 -7.12 7.30
CA THR A 308 -36.65 -6.94 8.54
C THR A 308 -36.81 -5.46 8.80
N ILE A 309 -38.06 -5.00 8.95
CA ILE A 309 -38.38 -3.59 9.20
C ILE A 309 -39.23 -3.43 10.45
N TYR A 310 -38.93 -2.39 11.22
CA TYR A 310 -39.47 -2.12 12.55
C TYR A 310 -40.13 -0.74 12.60
N ALA A 311 -41.31 -0.66 13.22
CA ALA A 311 -41.86 0.58 13.77
C ALA A 311 -41.59 0.59 15.28
N THR A 312 -40.82 1.57 15.77
CA THR A 312 -40.39 1.65 17.17
C THR A 312 -40.99 2.88 17.85
N TRP A 313 -41.44 2.72 19.10
CA TRP A 313 -42.00 3.77 19.95
C TRP A 313 -41.15 3.91 21.22
N GLN A 314 -40.40 5.02 21.31
CA GLN A 314 -39.57 5.36 22.48
C GLN A 314 -40.28 6.46 23.29
N PRO A 315 -40.82 6.16 24.50
CA PRO A 315 -41.46 7.16 25.34
C PRO A 315 -40.48 8.23 25.85
N ILE A 316 -40.88 9.49 25.75
CA ILE A 316 -40.23 10.63 26.43
C ILE A 316 -41.31 11.35 27.25
N SER A 317 -41.11 11.47 28.57
CA SER A 317 -42.08 12.08 29.47
C SER A 317 -41.80 13.57 29.70
N LYS A 318 -42.81 14.34 30.11
CA LYS A 318 -42.61 15.73 30.54
C LYS A 318 -41.58 15.81 31.68
N GLY A 319 -41.68 14.92 32.68
CA GLY A 319 -40.76 14.89 33.83
C GLY A 319 -39.31 14.63 33.47
N TRP A 320 -39.03 13.82 32.42
CA TRP A 320 -37.68 13.67 31.85
C TRP A 320 -37.15 15.04 31.39
N LEU A 321 -37.93 15.79 30.61
CA LEU A 321 -37.52 17.09 30.09
C LEU A 321 -37.27 18.11 31.22
N GLU A 322 -38.08 18.09 32.27
CA GLU A 322 -37.89 18.91 33.48
C GLU A 322 -36.57 18.57 34.24
N ILE A 323 -36.12 17.31 34.19
CA ILE A 323 -34.82 16.91 34.74
C ILE A 323 -33.67 17.41 33.86
N SER A 324 -33.83 17.32 32.54
CA SER A 324 -32.82 17.75 31.55
C SER A 324 -32.60 19.27 31.51
N GLN A 325 -33.55 20.09 31.96
CA GLN A 325 -33.35 21.54 32.13
C GLN A 325 -32.50 21.93 33.35
N ARG A 326 -32.03 20.98 34.18
CA ARG A 326 -31.27 21.27 35.40
C ARG A 326 -29.80 21.65 35.12
N GLY A 327 -29.21 22.46 36.01
CA GLY A 327 -27.81 22.89 35.90
C GLY A 327 -27.62 23.87 34.74
N VAL A 328 -26.79 23.53 33.76
CA VAL A 328 -26.63 24.31 32.52
C VAL A 328 -27.59 23.89 31.40
N GLY A 329 -28.35 22.80 31.60
CA GLY A 329 -29.16 22.15 30.57
C GLY A 329 -28.35 21.41 29.49
N ASP A 330 -29.04 20.96 28.45
CA ASP A 330 -28.49 20.24 27.31
C ASP A 330 -28.70 20.99 25.96
N ALA A 331 -28.09 20.48 24.88
CA ALA A 331 -28.18 21.05 23.54
C ALA A 331 -29.41 20.60 22.72
N LEU A 332 -30.11 19.54 23.12
CA LEU A 332 -31.40 19.14 22.57
C LEU A 332 -32.49 20.15 22.95
N ALA A 333 -32.40 20.73 24.15
CA ALA A 333 -33.09 21.94 24.62
C ALA A 333 -34.61 21.94 24.40
N LEU A 334 -35.24 20.78 24.55
CA LEU A 334 -36.70 20.62 24.50
C LEU A 334 -37.38 21.29 25.70
N ASP A 335 -38.64 21.63 25.53
CA ASP A 335 -39.39 22.47 26.45
C ASP A 335 -40.57 21.67 27.05
N PRO A 336 -40.57 21.38 28.37
CA PRO A 336 -41.61 20.59 29.03
C PRO A 336 -43.05 21.08 28.78
N GLU A 337 -43.26 22.38 28.54
CA GLU A 337 -44.60 22.94 28.32
C GLU A 337 -45.01 22.96 26.83
N VAL A 338 -44.06 22.84 25.90
CA VAL A 338 -44.32 22.85 24.44
C VAL A 338 -44.30 21.45 23.85
N ASP A 339 -43.28 20.65 24.20
CA ASP A 339 -43.07 19.28 23.72
C ASP A 339 -43.89 18.27 24.54
N GLY A 340 -43.96 18.45 25.86
CA GLY A 340 -44.72 17.62 26.79
C GLY A 340 -44.28 16.15 26.81
N THR A 341 -45.23 15.24 27.02
CA THR A 341 -45.01 13.79 26.89
C THR A 341 -45.27 13.38 25.43
N PHE A 342 -44.25 12.81 24.78
CA PHE A 342 -44.26 12.47 23.36
C PHE A 342 -43.54 11.15 23.08
N ILE A 343 -43.55 10.70 21.83
CA ILE A 343 -42.84 9.51 21.37
C ILE A 343 -41.75 9.92 20.39
N ALA A 344 -40.50 9.58 20.70
CA ALA A 344 -39.38 9.62 19.76
C ALA A 344 -39.43 8.36 18.87
N GLY A 345 -40.34 8.36 17.90
CA GLY A 345 -40.55 7.23 17.00
C GLY A 345 -39.38 7.02 16.06
N MET A 346 -39.13 5.76 15.70
CA MET A 346 -38.10 5.38 14.73
C MET A 346 -38.60 4.29 13.80
N ILE A 347 -38.32 4.45 12.49
CA ILE A 347 -38.32 3.35 11.53
C ILE A 347 -36.89 2.77 11.50
N THR A 348 -36.75 1.46 11.62
CA THR A 348 -35.47 0.75 11.42
C THR A 348 -35.66 -0.30 10.34
N SER A 349 -34.77 -0.34 9.34
CA SER A 349 -34.79 -1.37 8.28
C SER A 349 -33.45 -2.09 8.23
N MET A 350 -33.48 -3.41 8.02
CA MET A 350 -32.31 -4.25 7.71
C MET A 350 -32.58 -5.09 6.47
N TRP A 351 -31.57 -5.27 5.60
CA TRP A 351 -31.66 -6.09 4.37
C TRP A 351 -30.28 -6.60 3.92
N GLU A 352 -30.24 -7.53 2.95
CA GLU A 352 -29.00 -8.14 2.44
C GLU A 352 -28.41 -7.44 1.20
N ASP A 353 -29.18 -7.33 0.11
CA ASP A 353 -28.64 -6.99 -1.22
C ASP A 353 -28.55 -5.49 -1.51
N GLU A 354 -27.41 -5.03 -2.03
CA GLU A 354 -27.17 -3.62 -2.43
C GLU A 354 -28.14 -3.09 -3.48
N LYS A 355 -28.61 -3.97 -4.37
CA LYS A 355 -29.57 -3.65 -5.43
C LYS A 355 -30.88 -3.05 -4.89
N ASP A 356 -31.24 -3.42 -3.65
CA ASP A 356 -32.50 -3.08 -2.99
C ASP A 356 -32.41 -1.77 -2.19
N ASP A 357 -31.20 -1.19 -2.01
CA ASP A 357 -30.96 0.05 -1.25
C ASP A 357 -31.91 1.17 -1.68
N SER A 358 -32.01 1.42 -2.99
CA SER A 358 -32.85 2.50 -3.53
C SER A 358 -34.33 2.30 -3.19
N ALA A 359 -34.82 1.06 -3.19
CA ALA A 359 -36.20 0.74 -2.84
C ALA A 359 -36.45 0.93 -1.34
N VAL A 360 -35.58 0.41 -0.47
CA VAL A 360 -35.74 0.51 0.99
C VAL A 360 -35.62 1.97 1.45
N TYR A 361 -34.64 2.74 0.94
CA TYR A 361 -34.52 4.16 1.27
C TYR A 361 -35.74 4.97 0.80
N SER A 362 -36.21 4.75 -0.44
CA SER A 362 -37.39 5.45 -0.97
C SER A 362 -38.66 5.12 -0.19
N PHE A 363 -38.86 3.84 0.17
CA PHE A 363 -39.99 3.42 1.00
C PHE A 363 -39.96 4.10 2.37
N VAL A 364 -38.84 4.02 3.09
CA VAL A 364 -38.73 4.60 4.44
C VAL A 364 -38.91 6.12 4.43
N GLU A 365 -38.35 6.82 3.43
CA GLU A 365 -38.57 8.26 3.28
C GLU A 365 -40.05 8.60 2.99
N ASN A 366 -40.69 7.87 2.08
CA ASN A 366 -42.11 8.09 1.75
C ASN A 366 -43.04 7.76 2.93
N ALA A 367 -42.78 6.65 3.63
CA ALA A 367 -43.47 6.27 4.86
C ALA A 367 -43.34 7.35 5.93
N ALA A 368 -42.13 7.87 6.16
CA ALA A 368 -41.88 8.94 7.12
C ALA A 368 -42.60 10.25 6.75
N ARG A 369 -42.52 10.68 5.49
CA ARG A 369 -43.25 11.86 4.97
C ARG A 369 -44.76 11.71 5.12
N LYS A 370 -45.31 10.52 4.92
CA LYS A 370 -46.73 10.21 5.11
C LYS A 370 -47.13 10.26 6.59
N ILE A 371 -46.35 9.66 7.50
CA ILE A 371 -46.60 9.72 8.95
C ILE A 371 -46.52 11.17 9.45
N GLN A 372 -45.54 11.96 9.00
CA GLN A 372 -45.48 13.39 9.26
C GLN A 372 -46.76 14.09 8.76
N THR A 373 -47.12 13.92 7.49
CA THR A 373 -48.31 14.57 6.89
C THR A 373 -49.60 14.25 7.64
N GLU A 374 -49.84 12.99 8.00
CA GLU A 374 -51.05 12.61 8.74
C GLU A 374 -51.01 13.04 10.22
N THR A 375 -49.84 13.10 10.86
CA THR A 375 -49.74 13.62 12.24
C THR A 375 -49.79 15.15 12.30
N GLU A 376 -49.33 15.87 11.27
CA GLU A 376 -49.48 17.32 11.12
C GLU A 376 -50.96 17.70 10.98
N LYS A 377 -51.72 17.00 10.11
CA LYS A 377 -53.18 17.19 9.96
C LYS A 377 -53.96 17.01 11.27
N LEU A 378 -53.44 16.22 12.21
CA LEU A 378 -54.05 15.96 13.51
C LEU A 378 -53.54 16.87 14.63
N GLY A 379 -52.55 17.74 14.37
CA GLY A 379 -51.91 18.58 15.39
C GLY A 379 -50.98 17.81 16.35
N LEU A 380 -50.55 16.60 15.94
CA LEU A 380 -49.80 15.64 16.76
C LEU A 380 -48.31 15.57 16.42
N PHE A 381 -47.88 16.01 15.23
CA PHE A 381 -46.48 16.00 14.83
C PHE A 381 -45.59 16.79 15.80
N ASN A 382 -44.39 16.28 16.10
CA ASN A 382 -43.34 17.02 16.79
C ASN A 382 -42.12 17.13 15.85
N PRO A 383 -41.58 18.34 15.60
CA PRO A 383 -40.47 18.55 14.66
C PRO A 383 -39.12 18.00 15.15
N PHE A 384 -39.01 17.49 16.38
CA PHE A 384 -37.78 16.96 16.96
C PHE A 384 -37.25 15.74 16.19
N VAL A 385 -36.03 15.87 15.66
CA VAL A 385 -35.28 14.80 15.03
C VAL A 385 -34.13 14.43 15.96
N TYR A 386 -34.34 13.38 16.75
CA TYR A 386 -33.36 12.80 17.67
C TYR A 386 -32.10 12.33 16.92
N LEU A 387 -30.95 12.91 17.28
CA LEU A 387 -29.69 12.81 16.53
C LEU A 387 -29.12 11.38 16.41
N ASN A 388 -29.35 10.52 17.41
CA ASN A 388 -28.79 9.16 17.41
C ASN A 388 -29.52 8.20 16.47
N ASP A 389 -30.75 8.50 16.07
CA ASP A 389 -31.65 7.64 15.29
C ASP A 389 -32.00 8.27 13.92
N ALA A 390 -31.28 9.33 13.51
CA ALA A 390 -31.59 10.15 12.34
C ALA A 390 -30.96 9.60 11.04
N ALA A 391 -31.73 9.65 9.94
CA ALA A 391 -31.23 9.30 8.60
C ALA A 391 -30.28 10.36 8.03
N LYS A 392 -29.47 9.99 7.04
CA LYS A 392 -28.45 10.85 6.38
C LYS A 392 -29.00 12.16 5.81
N THR A 393 -30.26 12.17 5.37
CA THR A 393 -30.96 13.32 4.78
C THR A 393 -31.73 14.16 5.79
N GLN A 394 -31.97 13.62 7.00
CA GLN A 394 -32.62 14.36 8.08
C GLN A 394 -31.65 15.40 8.68
N LYS A 395 -32.22 16.42 9.31
CA LYS A 395 -31.47 17.58 9.82
C LYS A 395 -31.61 17.76 11.35
N PRO A 396 -31.09 16.82 12.17
CA PRO A 396 -31.26 16.85 13.62
C PRO A 396 -30.93 18.21 14.25
N TYR A 397 -29.78 18.79 13.91
CA TYR A 397 -29.35 20.09 14.44
C TYR A 397 -30.27 21.28 14.11
N GLU A 398 -31.07 21.22 13.03
CA GLU A 398 -32.07 22.28 12.74
C GLU A 398 -33.34 22.13 13.60
N SER A 399 -33.59 20.94 14.17
CA SER A 399 -34.71 20.71 15.10
C SER A 399 -34.41 21.02 16.57
N LEU A 400 -33.14 20.91 17.00
CA LEU A 400 -32.77 21.01 18.42
C LEU A 400 -33.17 22.37 19.03
N GLY A 401 -33.90 22.30 20.14
CA GLY A 401 -34.50 23.46 20.82
C GLY A 401 -35.51 24.22 19.96
N HIS A 402 -36.21 23.56 19.04
CA HIS A 402 -37.02 24.20 17.98
C HIS A 402 -36.18 25.19 17.16
N GLY A 403 -34.96 24.76 16.81
CA GLY A 403 -33.95 25.54 16.10
C GLY A 403 -33.12 26.50 16.97
N LYS A 404 -33.52 26.77 18.22
CA LYS A 404 -32.83 27.72 19.13
C LYS A 404 -31.38 27.30 19.45
N SER A 405 -31.07 26.00 19.45
CA SER A 405 -29.73 25.49 19.79
C SER A 405 -28.69 25.73 18.70
N LEU A 406 -29.08 25.69 17.42
CA LEU A 406 -28.13 25.72 16.28
C LEU A 406 -27.25 26.98 16.24
N PRO A 407 -27.76 28.21 16.46
CA PRO A 407 -26.91 29.40 16.57
C PRO A 407 -25.91 29.35 17.74
N LYS A 408 -26.33 28.81 18.90
CA LYS A 408 -25.47 28.67 20.09
C LYS A 408 -24.37 27.63 19.84
N LEU A 409 -24.71 26.46 19.28
CA LEU A 409 -23.76 25.42 18.87
C LEU A 409 -22.75 25.95 17.82
N ARG A 410 -23.22 26.68 16.79
CA ARG A 410 -22.32 27.29 15.80
C ARG A 410 -21.33 28.28 16.43
N ARG A 411 -21.78 29.10 17.39
CA ARG A 411 -20.92 30.05 18.12
C ARG A 411 -19.91 29.36 19.04
N ILE A 412 -20.32 28.34 19.78
CA ILE A 412 -19.43 27.57 20.69
C ILE A 412 -18.38 26.82 19.88
N ARG A 413 -18.76 26.24 18.74
CA ARG A 413 -17.78 25.74 17.78
C ARG A 413 -16.82 26.84 17.32
N GLN A 414 -17.31 28.02 16.95
CA GLN A 414 -16.43 29.15 16.57
C GLN A 414 -15.54 29.66 17.73
N LYS A 415 -15.82 29.31 19.00
CA LYS A 415 -14.99 29.64 20.17
C LYS A 415 -13.85 28.61 20.37
N TYR A 416 -14.16 27.32 20.29
CA TYR A 416 -13.19 26.23 20.57
C TYR A 416 -12.56 25.58 19.35
N ASP A 417 -13.19 25.77 18.19
CA ASP A 417 -12.73 25.38 16.87
C ASP A 417 -12.99 26.53 15.86
N PRO A 418 -12.41 27.73 16.09
CA PRO A 418 -12.69 28.95 15.30
C PRO A 418 -12.47 28.78 13.80
N GLU A 419 -11.51 27.92 13.45
CA GLU A 419 -11.00 27.75 12.10
C GLU A 419 -11.48 26.42 11.49
N GLY A 420 -12.12 25.61 12.32
CA GLY A 420 -12.94 24.49 11.91
C GLY A 420 -12.25 23.13 11.88
N PHE A 421 -11.01 22.98 12.37
CA PHE A 421 -10.18 21.76 12.45
C PHE A 421 -10.96 20.45 12.57
N LEU A 422 -11.92 20.36 13.50
CA LEU A 422 -12.67 19.13 13.77
C LEU A 422 -13.48 18.67 12.55
N GLN A 423 -13.88 19.63 11.71
CA GLN A 423 -14.48 19.42 10.39
C GLN A 423 -13.51 19.76 9.22
N LYS A 424 -12.37 20.41 9.48
CA LYS A 424 -11.50 21.12 8.48
C LYS A 424 -9.97 20.98 8.73
N TYR A 425 -9.52 19.83 9.23
CA TYR A 425 -8.11 19.38 9.24
C TYR A 425 -7.14 20.09 10.21
N LEU A 426 -6.19 19.33 10.76
CA LEU A 426 -4.84 19.82 10.98
C LEU A 426 -3.94 19.14 9.94
N HIS A 427 -2.75 19.71 9.75
CA HIS A 427 -1.85 19.42 8.63
C HIS A 427 -0.46 19.91 9.05
N HIS A 428 0.63 19.31 8.54
CA HIS A 428 1.99 19.56 9.09
C HIS A 428 2.37 21.05 9.22
N VAL A 429 1.89 21.89 8.29
CA VAL A 429 2.03 23.35 8.28
C VAL A 429 1.74 23.99 9.64
N TYR A 430 0.62 23.61 10.26
CA TYR A 430 0.10 24.30 11.45
C TYR A 430 0.91 23.98 12.71
N ALA A 431 1.52 22.80 12.77
CA ALA A 431 2.43 22.44 13.85
C ALA A 431 3.69 23.33 13.83
N TYR A 432 4.24 23.63 12.66
CA TYR A 432 5.35 24.57 12.52
C TYR A 432 4.94 26.02 12.80
N ALA A 433 3.70 26.42 12.48
CA ALA A 433 3.15 27.72 12.87
C ALA A 433 3.06 27.85 14.40
N ALA A 434 2.43 26.89 15.08
CA ALA A 434 2.31 26.87 16.54
C ALA A 434 3.69 26.77 17.25
N ALA A 435 4.65 26.06 16.66
CA ALA A 435 6.05 26.00 17.12
C ALA A 435 6.86 27.30 16.87
N GLY A 436 6.24 28.36 16.34
CA GLY A 436 6.85 29.68 16.22
C GLY A 436 7.76 29.89 15.00
N ALA A 437 7.66 29.06 13.95
CA ALA A 437 8.45 29.23 12.73
C ALA A 437 8.21 30.62 12.11
N CYS A 438 9.29 31.36 11.81
CA CYS A 438 9.22 32.74 11.30
C CYS A 438 8.90 32.83 9.79
N GLY A 439 9.05 31.74 9.05
CA GLY A 439 8.75 31.65 7.63
C GLY A 439 8.20 30.26 7.30
N ILE A 440 7.10 30.21 6.55
CA ILE A 440 6.42 28.96 6.21
C ILE A 440 6.01 29.01 4.74
N VAL A 441 6.60 28.16 3.92
CA VAL A 441 6.17 27.99 2.52
C VAL A 441 5.36 26.69 2.39
N ILE A 442 4.15 26.83 1.86
CA ILE A 442 3.17 25.76 1.70
C ILE A 442 2.95 25.57 0.20
N ALA A 443 3.04 24.33 -0.28
CA ALA A 443 2.80 24.06 -1.69
C ALA A 443 2.11 22.74 -1.97
N SER A 444 1.28 22.75 -3.02
CA SER A 444 0.55 21.59 -3.53
C SER A 444 0.25 21.74 -5.01
N ARG A 445 -0.26 20.68 -5.64
CA ARG A 445 -0.75 20.71 -7.03
C ARG A 445 -1.91 21.69 -7.19
N SER A 446 -2.13 22.16 -8.41
CA SER A 446 -3.17 23.15 -8.77
C SER A 446 -4.59 22.71 -8.37
N SER A 447 -4.87 21.40 -8.41
CA SER A 447 -6.15 20.82 -7.96
C SER A 447 -6.43 20.99 -6.47
N SER A 448 -5.43 21.32 -5.67
CA SER A 448 -5.54 21.58 -4.22
C SER A 448 -5.37 23.06 -3.86
N GLN A 449 -5.29 23.97 -4.84
CA GLN A 449 -5.01 25.39 -4.61
C GLN A 449 -6.04 26.08 -3.69
N GLY A 450 -7.31 25.69 -3.77
CA GLY A 450 -8.36 26.21 -2.87
C GLY A 450 -8.18 25.81 -1.40
N LEU A 451 -7.47 24.71 -1.13
CA LEU A 451 -7.08 24.31 0.23
C LEU A 451 -5.85 25.09 0.70
N LEU A 452 -4.88 25.40 -0.18
CA LEU A 452 -3.70 26.19 0.20
C LEU A 452 -4.08 27.54 0.84
N SER A 453 -5.09 28.23 0.30
CA SER A 453 -5.50 29.54 0.82
C SER A 453 -6.11 29.44 2.23
N SER A 454 -6.87 28.39 2.55
CA SER A 454 -7.39 28.20 3.91
C SER A 454 -6.30 27.73 4.88
N VAL A 455 -5.39 26.86 4.42
CA VAL A 455 -4.21 26.41 5.18
C VAL A 455 -3.26 27.58 5.46
N ALA A 456 -3.07 28.51 4.54
CA ALA A 456 -2.25 29.69 4.78
C ALA A 456 -2.88 30.65 5.80
N SER A 457 -4.18 30.96 5.65
CA SER A 457 -4.90 31.76 6.64
C SER A 457 -4.85 31.15 8.05
N LYS A 458 -4.98 29.82 8.16
CA LYS A 458 -4.86 29.07 9.42
C LYS A 458 -3.44 29.02 9.99
N ALA A 459 -2.40 29.07 9.14
CA ALA A 459 -1.03 29.21 9.61
C ALA A 459 -0.74 30.65 10.09
N GLN A 460 -1.28 31.64 9.39
CA GLN A 460 -1.09 33.06 9.67
C GLN A 460 -1.83 33.53 10.94
N SER A 461 -2.99 32.94 11.25
CA SER A 461 -3.72 33.16 12.51
C SER A 461 -3.00 32.53 13.71
N LEU A 462 -2.46 31.31 13.55
CA LEU A 462 -1.70 30.60 14.59
C LEU A 462 -0.36 31.27 14.92
N ASN A 463 0.29 31.89 13.93
CA ASN A 463 1.45 32.75 14.17
C ASN A 463 1.40 34.02 13.30
N PRO A 464 0.80 35.11 13.81
CA PRO A 464 0.70 36.39 13.09
C PRO A 464 2.05 37.06 12.76
N ARG A 465 3.17 36.54 13.29
CA ARG A 465 4.53 37.02 12.99
C ARG A 465 5.28 36.14 11.97
N ALA A 466 4.70 35.02 11.54
CA ALA A 466 5.26 34.22 10.46
C ALA A 466 4.95 34.87 9.11
N THR A 467 5.89 34.85 8.17
CA THR A 467 5.56 35.09 6.76
C THR A 467 5.09 33.77 6.15
N VAL A 468 3.80 33.65 5.85
CA VAL A 468 3.23 32.44 5.20
C VAL A 468 3.07 32.68 3.70
N ILE A 469 3.62 31.76 2.89
CA ILE A 469 3.57 31.83 1.41
C ILE A 469 2.93 30.57 0.86
N THR A 470 1.90 30.73 0.02
CA THR A 470 1.36 29.64 -0.81
C THR A 470 1.98 29.63 -2.18
N ALA A 471 2.30 28.45 -2.71
CA ALA A 471 2.78 28.28 -4.08
C ALA A 471 2.22 27.00 -4.70
N THR A 472 1.99 27.01 -6.02
CA THR A 472 1.62 25.79 -6.75
C THR A 472 2.88 24.97 -7.03
N CYS A 473 2.90 23.72 -6.59
CA CYS A 473 4.00 22.78 -6.85
C CYS A 473 3.47 21.38 -7.15
N ASP A 474 3.79 20.87 -8.34
CA ASP A 474 3.64 19.45 -8.64
C ASP A 474 4.98 18.73 -8.43
N LEU A 475 5.04 17.87 -7.42
CA LEU A 475 6.25 17.11 -7.09
C LEU A 475 6.63 16.10 -8.20
N THR A 476 5.72 15.71 -9.09
CA THR A 476 6.06 14.91 -10.27
C THR A 476 6.90 15.70 -11.28
N SER A 477 6.85 17.03 -11.24
CA SER A 477 7.54 17.93 -12.17
C SER A 477 8.74 18.63 -11.51
N SER A 478 9.96 18.19 -11.85
CA SER A 478 11.20 18.81 -11.34
C SER A 478 11.28 20.33 -11.59
N SER A 479 10.74 20.83 -12.71
CA SER A 479 10.71 22.27 -13.00
C SER A 479 9.70 23.05 -12.13
N SER A 480 8.63 22.41 -11.69
CA SER A 480 7.70 22.97 -10.69
C SER A 480 8.37 23.05 -9.32
N VAL A 481 9.05 21.99 -8.89
CA VAL A 481 9.83 21.97 -7.64
C VAL A 481 10.99 22.98 -7.66
N ALA A 482 11.69 23.12 -8.79
CA ALA A 482 12.71 24.15 -8.98
C ALA A 482 12.14 25.57 -8.82
N SER A 483 10.91 25.78 -9.28
CA SER A 483 10.24 27.08 -9.19
C SER A 483 9.79 27.37 -7.76
N LEU A 484 9.31 26.36 -7.02
CA LEU A 484 9.09 26.47 -5.59
C LEU A 484 10.38 26.80 -4.82
N ALA A 485 11.50 26.13 -5.14
CA ALA A 485 12.78 26.39 -4.49
C ALA A 485 13.26 27.84 -4.71
N ARG A 486 13.07 28.41 -5.91
CA ARG A 486 13.34 29.85 -6.16
C ARG A 486 12.44 30.78 -5.35
N ILE A 487 11.16 30.42 -5.14
CA ILE A 487 10.24 31.20 -4.28
C ILE A 487 10.73 31.18 -2.83
N VAL A 488 11.16 30.01 -2.32
CA VAL A 488 11.75 29.90 -0.97
C VAL A 488 13.03 30.72 -0.85
N ASP A 489 13.95 30.62 -1.83
CA ASP A 489 15.24 31.31 -1.84
C ASP A 489 15.11 32.85 -1.92
N ALA A 490 14.13 33.34 -2.69
CA ALA A 490 13.83 34.76 -2.78
C ALA A 490 13.10 35.33 -1.53
N ALA A 491 12.36 34.49 -0.81
CA ALA A 491 11.57 34.91 0.36
C ALA A 491 12.31 34.79 1.70
N PHE A 492 13.23 33.83 1.84
CA PHE A 492 13.87 33.52 3.12
C PHE A 492 15.39 33.31 2.98
N PRO A 493 16.22 33.96 3.82
CA PRO A 493 17.68 33.89 3.69
C PRO A 493 18.29 32.53 4.07
N HIS A 494 17.51 31.63 4.68
CA HIS A 494 17.91 30.28 5.04
C HIS A 494 16.69 29.34 5.06
N LEU A 495 16.97 28.04 5.01
CA LEU A 495 15.98 26.97 5.15
C LEU A 495 16.45 26.02 6.25
N ASP A 496 15.68 25.90 7.33
CA ASP A 496 16.02 25.04 8.48
C ASP A 496 15.50 23.59 8.30
N ALA A 497 14.34 23.44 7.64
CA ALA A 497 13.68 22.14 7.42
C ALA A 497 12.97 22.06 6.07
N ALA A 498 13.02 20.89 5.42
CA ALA A 498 12.21 20.54 4.26
C ALA A 498 11.43 19.24 4.55
N ILE A 499 10.09 19.31 4.52
CA ILE A 499 9.20 18.18 4.85
C ILE A 499 8.45 17.75 3.59
N VAL A 500 8.83 16.63 3.00
CA VAL A 500 8.16 16.07 1.82
C VAL A 500 7.02 15.15 2.26
N ASN A 501 5.84 15.75 2.41
CA ASN A 501 4.59 15.05 2.70
C ASN A 501 3.84 14.70 1.40
N SER A 502 4.40 13.80 0.59
CA SER A 502 3.76 13.32 -0.64
C SER A 502 3.31 11.86 -0.53
N GLY A 503 2.15 11.60 -1.12
CA GLY A 503 1.44 10.33 -1.00
C GLY A 503 0.58 10.04 -2.23
N PHE A 504 0.74 8.85 -2.79
CA PHE A 504 -0.25 8.20 -3.65
C PHE A 504 -0.14 6.68 -3.50
N SER A 505 -1.24 5.96 -3.26
CA SER A 505 -1.28 4.50 -3.14
C SER A 505 -1.88 3.77 -4.33
N GLY A 506 -2.74 4.45 -5.09
CA GLY A 506 -3.68 3.80 -5.99
C GLY A 506 -4.67 2.86 -5.27
N PRO A 507 -5.44 2.06 -6.04
CA PRO A 507 -6.21 0.92 -5.56
C PRO A 507 -5.36 -0.07 -4.73
N MET A 508 -5.94 -0.65 -3.68
CA MET A 508 -5.28 -1.73 -2.94
C MET A 508 -5.18 -2.99 -3.80
N THR A 509 -3.96 -3.38 -4.12
CA THR A 509 -3.64 -4.47 -5.02
C THR A 509 -2.58 -5.34 -4.35
N LEU A 510 -2.90 -6.62 -4.13
CA LEU A 510 -2.11 -7.53 -3.30
C LEU A 510 -1.32 -8.54 -4.12
N HIS A 511 -1.86 -8.96 -5.27
CA HIS A 511 -1.09 -9.56 -6.34
C HIS A 511 -0.65 -8.48 -7.33
N VAL A 512 0.47 -8.73 -8.02
CA VAL A 512 1.12 -7.72 -8.87
C VAL A 512 0.30 -7.45 -10.14
N ASP A 513 -0.52 -8.43 -10.53
CA ASP A 513 -1.40 -8.46 -11.69
C ASP A 513 -2.87 -8.10 -11.39
N ASP A 514 -3.18 -7.62 -10.18
CA ASP A 514 -4.50 -7.08 -9.82
C ASP A 514 -4.65 -5.57 -10.15
N GLY A 515 -3.53 -4.86 -10.40
CA GLY A 515 -3.47 -3.40 -10.30
C GLY A 515 -3.04 -2.66 -11.55
N ASP A 516 -3.63 -1.49 -11.78
CA ASP A 516 -3.33 -0.65 -12.94
C ASP A 516 -1.84 -0.20 -12.94
N PRO A 517 -1.07 -0.47 -14.01
CA PRO A 517 0.27 0.07 -14.20
C PRO A 517 0.37 1.60 -14.11
N ALA A 518 -0.70 2.36 -14.38
CA ALA A 518 -0.78 3.81 -14.23
C ALA A 518 -0.84 4.26 -12.76
N ASP A 519 -1.61 3.57 -11.92
CA ASP A 519 -1.61 3.79 -10.46
C ASP A 519 -0.28 3.37 -9.84
N PHE A 520 0.27 2.25 -10.33
CA PHE A 520 1.59 1.80 -9.96
C PHE A 520 2.67 2.84 -10.33
N LYS A 521 2.58 3.45 -11.51
CA LYS A 521 3.48 4.54 -11.96
C LYS A 521 3.31 5.78 -11.09
N SER A 522 2.08 6.25 -10.90
CA SER A 522 1.74 7.43 -10.08
C SER A 522 2.26 7.29 -8.64
N SER A 523 2.20 6.09 -8.07
CA SER A 523 2.80 5.77 -6.76
C SER A 523 4.31 6.04 -6.72
N ALA A 524 5.04 5.66 -7.78
CA ALA A 524 6.49 5.87 -7.86
C ALA A 524 6.84 7.35 -8.14
N GLU A 525 6.07 8.02 -9.00
CA GLU A 525 6.27 9.43 -9.31
C GLU A 525 6.03 10.32 -8.08
N ILE A 526 4.99 10.04 -7.29
CA ILE A 526 4.60 10.87 -6.13
C ILE A 526 5.36 10.50 -4.85
N ASN A 527 5.59 9.22 -4.56
CA ASN A 527 6.22 8.80 -3.28
C ASN A 527 7.76 8.69 -3.34
N TYR A 528 8.36 8.59 -4.53
CA TYR A 528 9.81 8.41 -4.68
C TYR A 528 10.45 9.50 -5.53
N LEU A 529 9.98 9.75 -6.76
CA LEU A 529 10.55 10.80 -7.60
C LEU A 529 10.25 12.21 -7.08
N GLY A 530 9.07 12.43 -6.50
CA GLY A 530 8.74 13.68 -5.80
C GLY A 530 9.72 14.05 -4.68
N PRO A 531 9.96 13.16 -3.70
CA PRO A 531 11.02 13.33 -2.70
C PRO A 531 12.43 13.46 -3.29
N TYR A 532 12.74 12.81 -4.41
CA TYR A 532 14.01 13.01 -5.11
C TYR A 532 14.13 14.43 -5.72
N HIS A 533 13.10 14.93 -6.40
CA HIS A 533 13.06 16.32 -6.90
C HIS A 533 13.18 17.33 -5.77
N ALA A 534 12.46 17.10 -4.66
CA ALA A 534 12.56 17.94 -3.47
C ALA A 534 13.96 17.89 -2.85
N ALA A 535 14.59 16.71 -2.74
CA ALA A 535 15.97 16.59 -2.27
C ALA A 535 16.94 17.37 -3.18
N HIS A 536 16.83 17.18 -4.50
CA HIS A 536 17.70 17.84 -5.48
C HIS A 536 17.67 19.38 -5.40
N TRP A 537 16.48 19.98 -5.21
CA TRP A 537 16.33 21.43 -5.17
C TRP A 537 16.42 22.06 -3.77
N PHE A 538 16.05 21.34 -2.69
CA PHE A 538 16.08 21.89 -1.32
C PHE A 538 17.34 21.54 -0.51
N LEU A 539 18.06 20.46 -0.81
CA LEU A 539 19.34 20.19 -0.13
C LEU A 539 20.39 21.30 -0.36
N PRO A 540 20.51 21.92 -1.56
CA PRO A 540 21.37 23.09 -1.74
C PRO A 540 21.02 24.25 -0.81
N LEU A 541 19.73 24.51 -0.58
CA LEU A 541 19.25 25.58 0.31
C LEU A 541 19.52 25.26 1.78
N LEU A 542 19.15 24.04 2.24
CA LEU A 542 19.45 23.52 3.58
C LEU A 542 20.96 23.58 3.89
N LYS A 543 21.82 23.25 2.93
CA LYS A 543 23.28 23.22 3.11
C LYS A 543 23.87 24.58 3.48
N ARG A 544 23.31 25.70 2.97
CA ARG A 544 23.76 27.08 3.28
C ARG A 544 23.47 27.51 4.73
N THR A 545 22.50 26.86 5.39
CA THR A 545 22.00 27.25 6.72
C THR A 545 23.02 26.91 7.82
N ASN A 546 23.96 27.83 8.05
CA ASN A 546 25.00 27.64 9.07
C ASN A 546 24.47 27.90 10.49
N GLY A 547 24.98 27.14 11.45
CA GLY A 547 24.68 27.29 12.88
C GLY A 547 23.39 26.60 13.38
N ARG A 548 22.37 26.43 12.53
CA ARG A 548 21.04 25.90 12.90
C ARG A 548 20.88 24.40 12.55
N ALA A 549 19.63 23.92 12.57
CA ALA A 549 19.26 22.60 12.06
C ALA A 549 19.25 22.60 10.51
N LYS A 550 19.43 21.42 9.91
CA LYS A 550 19.40 21.18 8.46
C LYS A 550 18.63 19.89 8.19
N THR A 551 17.32 19.89 8.44
CA THR A 551 16.54 18.63 8.49
C THR A 551 15.77 18.37 7.21
N PHE A 552 15.98 17.22 6.58
CA PHE A 552 15.20 16.73 5.44
C PHE A 552 14.33 15.55 5.88
N ILE A 553 13.01 15.75 5.94
CA ILE A 553 12.05 14.75 6.38
C ILE A 553 11.27 14.23 5.18
N ALA A 554 11.30 12.92 4.97
CA ALA A 554 10.41 12.25 4.03
C ALA A 554 9.35 11.46 4.79
N VAL A 555 8.07 11.82 4.58
CA VAL A 555 6.94 11.15 5.23
C VAL A 555 6.67 9.84 4.47
N SER A 556 7.12 8.73 5.06
CA SER A 556 7.09 7.37 4.53
C SER A 556 5.88 6.59 5.08
N ALA A 557 5.97 5.27 5.26
CA ALA A 557 4.90 4.43 5.81
C ALA A 557 5.45 3.09 6.37
N LEU A 558 4.77 2.45 7.33
CA LEU A 558 5.05 1.06 7.73
C LEU A 558 4.98 0.10 6.54
N ALA A 559 4.18 0.43 5.52
CA ALA A 559 4.12 -0.27 4.24
C ALA A 559 5.50 -0.54 3.61
N ALA A 560 6.52 0.28 3.90
CA ALA A 560 7.90 0.03 3.49
C ALA A 560 8.48 -1.30 4.04
N LEU A 561 8.02 -1.76 5.21
CA LEU A 561 8.44 -3.01 5.86
C LEU A 561 7.71 -4.25 5.34
N LEU A 562 6.61 -4.09 4.59
CA LEU A 562 5.65 -5.17 4.32
C LEU A 562 5.87 -5.81 2.94
N THR A 563 5.70 -7.13 2.87
CA THR A 563 5.74 -7.90 1.60
C THR A 563 4.65 -8.97 1.48
N SER A 564 3.67 -8.97 2.38
CA SER A 564 2.61 -9.98 2.51
C SER A 564 1.57 -9.52 3.55
N GLY A 565 0.37 -10.08 3.50
CA GLY A 565 -0.77 -9.67 4.34
C GLY A 565 -1.69 -8.67 3.61
N PRO A 566 -2.89 -8.40 4.14
CA PRO A 566 -3.98 -7.72 3.41
C PRO A 566 -3.69 -6.28 3.00
N ILE A 567 -2.57 -5.70 3.43
CA ILE A 567 -2.28 -4.26 3.34
C ILE A 567 -1.01 -3.98 2.53
N ALA A 568 -0.39 -5.03 1.98
CA ALA A 568 0.88 -4.97 1.27
C ALA A 568 0.73 -4.46 -0.17
N ASN A 569 0.01 -3.34 -0.37
CA ASN A 569 -0.23 -2.68 -1.66
C ASN A 569 1.07 -2.63 -2.47
N VAL A 570 1.10 -3.29 -3.63
CA VAL A 570 2.33 -3.46 -4.41
C VAL A 570 2.91 -2.11 -4.87
N GLY A 571 2.08 -1.13 -5.23
CA GLY A 571 2.53 0.21 -5.62
C GLY A 571 3.03 1.06 -4.45
N TYR A 572 2.27 1.10 -3.37
CA TYR A 572 2.55 1.93 -2.20
C TYR A 572 3.74 1.41 -1.39
N CYS A 573 3.78 0.11 -1.07
CA CYS A 573 4.90 -0.48 -0.33
C CYS A 573 6.21 -0.27 -1.08
N VAL A 574 6.23 -0.61 -2.38
CA VAL A 574 7.42 -0.51 -3.22
C VAL A 574 7.96 0.92 -3.29
N SER A 575 7.09 1.89 -3.50
CA SER A 575 7.49 3.29 -3.60
C SER A 575 7.86 3.92 -2.24
N LYS A 576 7.22 3.50 -1.14
CA LYS A 576 7.52 4.01 0.22
C LYS A 576 8.84 3.50 0.81
N MET A 577 9.25 2.26 0.57
CA MET A 577 10.62 1.81 0.91
C MET A 577 11.67 2.48 0.02
N ALA A 578 11.40 2.71 -1.27
CA ALA A 578 12.32 3.46 -2.13
C ALA A 578 12.56 4.88 -1.56
N GLN A 579 11.53 5.51 -0.99
CA GLN A 579 11.63 6.75 -0.21
C GLN A 579 12.53 6.59 1.04
N VAL A 580 12.45 5.49 1.80
CA VAL A 580 13.36 5.21 2.93
C VAL A 580 14.80 5.05 2.46
N ARG A 581 15.04 4.28 1.40
CA ARG A 581 16.39 4.06 0.86
C ARG A 581 17.00 5.36 0.32
N LEU A 582 16.19 6.25 -0.28
CA LEU A 582 16.62 7.59 -0.66
C LEU A 582 17.09 8.40 0.56
N ILE A 583 16.37 8.35 1.69
CA ILE A 583 16.82 8.97 2.94
C ILE A 583 18.13 8.37 3.46
N GLU A 584 18.31 7.04 3.44
CA GLU A 584 19.59 6.42 3.79
C GLU A 584 20.75 6.96 2.92
N MET A 585 20.52 7.20 1.63
CA MET A 585 21.52 7.80 0.72
C MET A 585 21.79 9.29 1.00
N ILE A 586 20.75 10.08 1.30
CA ILE A 586 20.91 11.51 1.64
C ILE A 586 21.71 11.65 2.95
N ALA A 587 21.44 10.81 3.95
CA ALA A 587 22.19 10.79 5.21
C ALA A 587 23.66 10.43 5.01
N GLU A 588 23.96 9.41 4.20
CA GLU A 588 25.34 8.99 3.88
C GLU A 588 26.11 10.07 3.09
N GLN A 589 25.45 10.71 2.11
CA GLN A 589 26.09 11.69 1.22
C GLN A 589 26.28 13.07 1.86
N TYR A 590 25.32 13.54 2.66
CA TYR A 590 25.25 14.92 3.16
C TYR A 590 25.34 15.04 4.69
N GLY A 591 25.40 13.93 5.42
CA GLY A 591 25.53 13.93 6.90
C GLY A 591 26.80 14.64 7.38
N ASN A 592 27.91 14.48 6.66
CA ASN A 592 29.18 15.18 6.94
C ASN A 592 29.10 16.70 6.72
N GLU A 593 28.08 17.20 5.99
CA GLU A 593 27.80 18.63 5.80
C GLU A 593 26.76 19.17 6.80
N GLY A 594 26.40 18.34 7.80
CA GLY A 594 25.47 18.64 8.88
C GLY A 594 23.99 18.39 8.55
N VAL A 595 23.66 17.74 7.44
CA VAL A 595 22.27 17.43 7.07
C VAL A 595 21.76 16.21 7.86
N SER A 596 20.62 16.37 8.53
CA SER A 596 19.90 15.26 9.17
C SER A 596 18.77 14.81 8.24
N ALA A 597 18.80 13.56 7.77
CA ALA A 597 17.79 13.03 6.86
C ALA A 597 17.06 11.85 7.51
N VAL A 598 15.73 11.91 7.59
CA VAL A 598 14.91 10.93 8.34
C VAL A 598 13.66 10.51 7.56
N ALA A 599 13.35 9.21 7.64
CA ALA A 599 12.18 8.61 7.01
C ALA A 599 11.17 8.30 8.11
N VAL A 600 10.05 9.04 8.12
CA VAL A 600 9.06 8.99 9.20
C VAL A 600 7.82 8.25 8.73
N HIS A 601 7.45 7.14 9.37
CA HIS A 601 6.08 6.65 9.25
C HIS A 601 5.16 7.58 10.06
N PRO A 602 4.14 8.20 9.45
CA PRO A 602 3.24 9.15 10.12
C PRO A 602 2.29 8.52 11.15
N GLY A 603 2.41 7.23 11.44
CA GLY A 603 1.33 6.43 12.01
C GLY A 603 0.31 5.98 10.95
N ALA A 604 -0.63 5.14 11.37
CA ALA A 604 -1.72 4.62 10.56
C ALA A 604 -2.80 5.70 10.31
N VAL A 605 -2.49 6.70 9.49
CA VAL A 605 -3.37 7.85 9.22
C VAL A 605 -4.34 7.56 8.06
N ARG A 606 -5.66 7.58 8.31
CA ARG A 606 -6.69 7.44 7.25
C ARG A 606 -6.76 8.72 6.42
N THR A 607 -6.13 8.68 5.26
CA THR A 607 -6.04 9.76 4.25
C THR A 607 -6.94 9.43 3.05
N GLU A 608 -7.07 10.35 2.09
CA GLU A 608 -7.77 10.09 0.81
C GLU A 608 -7.18 8.88 0.05
N MET A 609 -5.86 8.68 0.11
CA MET A 609 -5.21 7.45 -0.39
C MET A 609 -5.79 6.18 0.26
N ALA A 610 -6.09 6.25 1.55
CA ALA A 610 -6.49 5.11 2.34
C ALA A 610 -7.97 4.74 2.19
N ALA A 611 -8.73 5.53 1.42
CA ALA A 611 -10.05 5.14 0.91
C ALA A 611 -9.99 3.81 0.11
N ALA A 612 -8.86 3.57 -0.56
CA ALA A 612 -8.62 2.37 -1.36
C ALA A 612 -8.23 1.13 -0.53
N ALA A 613 -8.01 1.25 0.78
CA ALA A 613 -7.55 0.15 1.63
C ALA A 613 -8.64 -0.92 1.87
N PRO A 614 -8.27 -2.18 2.23
CA PRO A 614 -9.25 -3.22 2.48
C PRO A 614 -10.17 -2.86 3.66
N PRO A 615 -11.44 -3.27 3.64
CA PRO A 615 -12.36 -3.06 4.75
C PRO A 615 -11.84 -3.56 6.10
N GLU A 616 -11.03 -4.62 6.13
CA GLU A 616 -10.41 -5.14 7.34
C GLU A 616 -9.23 -4.30 7.87
N PHE A 617 -8.59 -3.47 7.04
CA PHE A 617 -7.49 -2.60 7.48
C PHE A 617 -7.96 -1.21 7.92
N VAL A 618 -9.01 -0.70 7.28
CA VAL A 618 -9.60 0.61 7.60
C VAL A 618 -9.87 0.83 9.11
N PRO A 619 -10.26 -0.19 9.93
CA PRO A 619 -10.34 -0.10 11.38
C PRO A 619 -9.05 0.23 12.15
N TYR A 620 -7.87 -0.03 11.58
CA TYR A 620 -6.56 0.23 12.18
C TYR A 620 -6.00 1.61 11.83
N LEU A 621 -6.62 2.33 10.89
CA LEU A 621 -6.18 3.65 10.44
C LEU A 621 -6.67 4.77 11.38
N ILE A 622 -6.18 4.71 12.62
CA ILE A 622 -6.66 5.52 13.77
C ILE A 622 -5.75 6.68 14.15
N ASP A 623 -4.50 6.70 13.66
CA ASP A 623 -3.52 7.73 14.01
C ASP A 623 -3.84 9.05 13.29
N SER A 624 -3.41 10.17 13.87
CA SER A 624 -3.80 11.50 13.40
C SER A 624 -2.63 12.22 12.68
N PRO A 625 -2.89 13.07 11.66
CA PRO A 625 -1.85 13.84 10.96
C PRO A 625 -1.03 14.74 11.91
N GLU A 626 -1.63 15.13 13.04
CA GLU A 626 -1.06 15.98 14.07
C GLU A 626 0.10 15.28 14.78
N LEU A 627 0.00 13.96 15.02
CA LEU A 627 1.07 13.14 15.59
C LEU A 627 2.33 13.21 14.73
N CYS A 628 2.17 13.00 13.42
CA CYS A 628 3.27 13.15 12.46
C CYS A 628 3.80 14.60 12.41
N GLY A 629 2.92 15.60 12.44
CA GLY A 629 3.30 17.02 12.47
C GLY A 629 4.17 17.37 13.68
N GLY A 630 3.74 16.99 14.89
CA GLY A 630 4.48 17.20 16.13
C GLY A 630 5.80 16.43 16.18
N PHE A 631 5.81 15.17 15.74
CA PHE A 631 7.03 14.37 15.63
C PHE A 631 8.04 15.00 14.65
N CYS A 632 7.58 15.55 13.52
CA CYS A 632 8.42 16.30 12.59
C CYS A 632 9.02 17.56 13.22
N VAL A 633 8.27 18.30 14.05
CA VAL A 633 8.80 19.45 14.80
C VAL A 633 9.87 18.99 15.81
N TRP A 634 9.64 17.91 16.57
CA TRP A 634 10.61 17.33 17.51
C TRP A 634 11.92 16.89 16.83
N LEU A 635 11.82 16.30 15.63
CA LEU A 635 12.98 15.93 14.79
C LEU A 635 13.79 17.14 14.31
N CYS A 636 13.17 18.32 14.20
CA CYS A 636 13.84 19.57 13.82
C CYS A 636 14.36 20.38 15.02
N ALA A 637 13.84 20.15 16.24
CA ALA A 637 14.06 21.01 17.39
C ALA A 637 15.51 21.00 17.96
N GLU A 638 16.26 19.89 17.79
CA GLU A 638 17.60 19.75 18.39
C GLU A 638 18.69 19.37 17.39
N LYS A 639 19.75 20.17 17.41
CA LYS A 639 20.95 20.03 16.58
C LYS A 639 21.77 18.76 16.86
N ASN A 640 21.67 18.20 18.07
CA ASN A 640 22.45 17.04 18.52
C ASN A 640 21.80 15.68 18.16
N ARG A 641 20.65 15.67 17.49
CA ARG A 641 19.94 14.44 17.08
C ARG A 641 20.54 13.72 15.86
N SER A 642 21.69 14.16 15.33
CA SER A 642 22.32 13.61 14.11
C SER A 642 22.50 12.08 14.08
N TRP A 643 22.61 11.42 15.24
CA TRP A 643 22.70 9.96 15.35
C TRP A 643 21.47 9.21 14.80
N ILE A 644 20.29 9.86 14.70
CA ILE A 644 19.09 9.27 14.08
C ILE A 644 19.07 9.42 12.55
N SER A 645 20.01 10.16 11.96
CA SER A 645 20.08 10.37 10.51
C SER A 645 20.26 9.04 9.77
N GLY A 646 19.58 8.90 8.63
CA GLY A 646 19.60 7.70 7.80
C GLY A 646 18.91 6.50 8.43
N ARG A 647 17.90 6.72 9.29
CA ARG A 647 17.08 5.65 9.91
C ARG A 647 15.59 5.81 9.58
N PHE A 648 14.89 4.69 9.65
CA PHE A 648 13.43 4.64 9.62
C PHE A 648 12.88 4.79 11.04
N LEU A 649 12.05 5.80 11.26
CA LEU A 649 11.45 6.14 12.55
C LEU A 649 9.92 6.10 12.44
N CYS A 650 9.24 5.74 13.52
CA CYS A 650 7.78 5.81 13.58
C CYS A 650 7.31 6.93 14.51
N ALA A 651 6.33 7.73 14.08
CA ALA A 651 5.75 8.80 14.89
C ALA A 651 4.93 8.30 16.10
N ASN A 652 4.70 6.98 16.21
CA ASN A 652 4.03 6.35 17.37
C ASN A 652 5.00 5.65 18.35
N TRP A 653 6.32 5.83 18.19
CA TRP A 653 7.30 5.35 19.18
C TRP A 653 7.48 6.34 20.31
N ASP A 654 7.69 5.82 21.52
CA ASP A 654 8.11 6.61 22.67
C ASP A 654 9.53 7.18 22.42
N VAL A 655 9.67 8.50 22.55
CA VAL A 655 10.94 9.20 22.28
C VAL A 655 11.97 9.02 23.39
N GLU A 656 11.53 8.85 24.65
CA GLU A 656 12.41 8.63 25.79
C GLU A 656 12.94 7.19 25.79
N GLU A 657 12.09 6.21 25.47
CA GLU A 657 12.53 4.81 25.29
C GLU A 657 13.55 4.68 24.14
N MET A 658 13.32 5.40 23.03
CA MET A 658 14.26 5.44 21.90
C MET A 658 15.58 6.13 22.27
N LEU A 659 15.55 7.19 23.06
CA LEU A 659 16.75 7.87 23.58
C LEU A 659 17.56 6.96 24.51
N ALA A 660 16.90 6.23 25.42
CA ALA A 660 17.54 5.28 26.31
C ALA A 660 18.26 4.12 25.58
N LYS A 661 17.81 3.75 24.37
CA LYS A 661 18.39 2.68 23.54
C LYS A 661 19.46 3.13 22.54
N LYS A 662 19.81 4.42 22.53
CA LYS A 662 20.72 5.07 21.58
C LYS A 662 22.01 4.27 21.30
N ASP A 663 22.74 3.86 22.33
CA ASP A 663 24.08 3.29 22.14
C ASP A 663 24.03 1.89 21.50
N GLU A 664 22.98 1.09 21.76
CA GLU A 664 22.75 -0.15 21.03
C GLU A 664 22.37 0.13 19.56
N ILE A 665 21.48 1.10 19.34
CA ILE A 665 21.02 1.51 17.99
C ILE A 665 22.19 2.04 17.14
N VAL A 666 23.22 2.62 17.76
CA VAL A 666 24.47 3.04 17.10
C VAL A 666 25.43 1.86 16.94
N ALA A 667 25.77 1.13 18.00
CA ALA A 667 26.81 0.09 17.97
C ALA A 667 26.46 -1.11 17.06
N LYS A 668 25.20 -1.51 17.01
CA LYS A 668 24.69 -2.53 16.07
C LYS A 668 24.20 -1.89 14.75
N ASP A 669 24.15 -0.56 14.71
CA ASP A 669 23.64 0.29 13.62
C ASP A 669 22.29 -0.23 13.10
N LEU A 670 21.31 -0.19 14.02
CA LEU A 670 19.92 -0.64 13.90
C LEU A 670 19.02 0.47 13.31
N LEU A 671 17.75 0.13 13.10
CA LEU A 671 16.71 0.99 12.48
C LEU A 671 17.04 1.39 11.02
N LYS A 672 17.90 0.60 10.38
CA LYS A 672 18.28 0.66 8.97
C LYS A 672 17.99 -0.67 8.28
N PHE A 673 17.73 -0.65 6.97
CA PHE A 673 17.41 -1.86 6.24
C PHE A 673 18.67 -2.68 5.89
N LYS A 674 19.08 -3.53 6.84
CA LYS A 674 20.29 -4.38 6.79
C LYS A 674 20.00 -5.86 6.58
N MET A 675 21.02 -6.53 6.05
CA MET A 675 20.90 -7.84 5.45
C MET A 675 21.98 -8.79 6.00
N SER A 676 21.62 -10.05 6.28
CA SER A 676 22.48 -11.04 6.94
C SER A 676 22.63 -12.33 6.13
N ALA A 677 23.69 -13.10 6.38
CA ALA A 677 23.96 -14.39 5.75
C ALA A 677 24.68 -15.33 6.72
N ALA A 678 24.44 -16.64 6.61
CA ALA A 678 25.15 -17.64 7.40
C ALA A 678 26.67 -17.68 7.05
N LYS A 679 27.49 -17.99 8.06
CA LYS A 679 28.96 -17.99 7.96
C LYS A 679 29.47 -19.10 7.02
N GLN A 680 30.58 -18.82 6.33
CA GLN A 680 31.31 -19.76 5.46
C GLN A 680 32.53 -20.34 6.19
N GLU A 681 32.84 -21.61 5.95
CA GLU A 681 34.08 -22.28 6.37
C GLU A 681 35.11 -22.28 5.23
N TYR A 682 36.40 -22.24 5.58
CA TYR A 682 37.52 -22.28 4.62
C TYR A 682 38.24 -23.64 4.66
N ILE A 683 38.79 -24.07 3.53
CA ILE A 683 39.70 -25.23 3.48
C ILE A 683 41.06 -24.82 4.06
N PRO A 684 41.59 -25.50 5.09
CA PRO A 684 42.93 -25.24 5.60
C PRO A 684 44.00 -25.39 4.51
N GLY A 685 44.92 -24.42 4.43
CA GLY A 685 46.03 -24.43 3.46
C GLY A 685 45.70 -23.91 2.06
N VAL A 686 44.42 -23.64 1.72
CA VAL A 686 44.06 -23.06 0.41
C VAL A 686 44.14 -21.52 0.48
N PRO A 687 44.96 -20.86 -0.37
CA PRO A 687 45.21 -19.42 -0.29
C PRO A 687 44.05 -18.56 -0.84
N ILE A 688 43.98 -17.30 -0.39
CA ILE A 688 43.05 -16.28 -0.92
C ILE A 688 43.86 -15.23 -1.69
N VAL A 689 43.51 -15.00 -2.95
CA VAL A 689 44.21 -14.03 -3.83
C VAL A 689 44.01 -12.60 -3.32
N GLY A 690 45.11 -11.86 -3.16
CA GLY A 690 45.11 -10.44 -2.79
C GLY A 690 44.87 -10.14 -1.30
N VAL A 691 45.15 -11.08 -0.40
CA VAL A 691 45.11 -10.88 1.07
C VAL A 691 46.48 -11.23 1.66
N ASP A 692 47.03 -10.33 2.48
CA ASP A 692 48.37 -10.44 3.06
C ASP A 692 48.44 -9.80 4.47
N LYS A 693 49.64 -9.52 5.00
CA LYS A 693 49.83 -8.92 6.34
C LYS A 693 49.37 -7.45 6.46
N HIS A 694 49.18 -6.75 5.34
CA HIS A 694 48.84 -5.34 5.25
C HIS A 694 47.54 -5.09 4.47
N THR A 695 47.15 -5.99 3.56
CA THR A 695 45.93 -5.88 2.73
C THR A 695 44.77 -6.68 3.33
N THR A 696 43.66 -6.02 3.70
CA THR A 696 42.51 -6.72 4.31
C THR A 696 41.60 -7.40 3.28
N LEU A 697 40.81 -8.37 3.74
CA LEU A 697 39.75 -9.01 2.93
C LEU A 697 38.69 -8.01 2.41
N ILE A 698 38.48 -6.89 3.10
CA ILE A 698 37.56 -5.83 2.63
C ILE A 698 38.14 -5.13 1.41
N ASP A 699 39.45 -4.86 1.42
CA ASP A 699 40.15 -4.18 0.33
C ASP A 699 40.31 -5.10 -0.89
N ALA A 700 40.60 -6.38 -0.66
CA ALA A 700 40.61 -7.41 -1.71
C ALA A 700 39.23 -7.57 -2.39
N ARG A 701 38.15 -7.58 -1.60
CA ARG A 701 36.75 -7.55 -2.12
C ARG A 701 36.42 -6.22 -2.83
N ARG A 702 37.09 -5.11 -2.51
CA ARG A 702 36.97 -3.82 -3.21
C ARG A 702 37.70 -3.84 -4.56
N LYS A 703 38.93 -4.39 -4.62
CA LYS A 703 39.72 -4.61 -5.85
C LYS A 703 38.93 -5.46 -6.86
N PHE A 704 38.38 -6.59 -6.41
CA PHE A 704 37.62 -7.52 -7.27
C PHE A 704 36.43 -6.87 -8.00
N ARG A 705 35.77 -5.85 -7.42
CA ARG A 705 34.63 -5.17 -8.08
C ARG A 705 35.01 -4.39 -9.35
N LYS A 706 36.28 -4.06 -9.55
CA LYS A 706 36.78 -3.27 -10.70
C LYS A 706 37.87 -3.96 -11.51
N HIS A 707 38.60 -4.92 -10.92
CA HIS A 707 39.78 -5.56 -11.50
C HIS A 707 39.72 -7.10 -11.40
N ALA A 708 38.54 -7.66 -11.70
CA ALA A 708 38.31 -9.10 -11.59
C ALA A 708 39.13 -9.93 -12.59
N LYS A 709 39.31 -9.43 -13.82
CA LYS A 709 40.09 -10.10 -14.87
C LYS A 709 41.55 -10.24 -14.47
N GLU A 710 42.14 -9.16 -13.97
CA GLU A 710 43.52 -9.08 -13.49
C GLU A 710 43.72 -10.05 -12.31
N MET A 711 42.84 -10.02 -11.31
CA MET A 711 42.94 -10.92 -10.14
C MET A 711 42.75 -12.41 -10.48
N LEU A 712 41.97 -12.74 -11.53
CA LEU A 712 41.80 -14.13 -11.98
C LEU A 712 43.04 -14.63 -12.74
N LEU A 713 43.68 -13.78 -13.54
CA LEU A 713 44.96 -14.08 -14.20
C LEU A 713 46.09 -14.20 -13.16
N GLU A 714 46.15 -13.28 -12.19
CA GLU A 714 47.05 -13.30 -11.03
C GLU A 714 46.93 -14.63 -10.26
N GLY A 715 45.72 -15.02 -9.86
CA GLY A 715 45.48 -16.29 -9.15
C GLY A 715 45.82 -17.53 -9.97
N TYR A 716 45.45 -17.57 -11.26
CA TYR A 716 45.74 -18.72 -12.12
C TYR A 716 47.24 -18.88 -12.41
N ALA A 717 47.97 -17.78 -12.56
CA ALA A 717 49.42 -17.80 -12.80
C ALA A 717 50.20 -18.30 -11.57
N ILE A 718 49.84 -17.84 -10.37
CA ILE A 718 50.53 -18.23 -9.12
C ILE A 718 50.20 -19.68 -8.72
N TYR A 719 48.95 -20.12 -8.94
CA TYR A 719 48.44 -21.41 -8.48
C TYR A 719 48.06 -22.38 -9.61
N LYS A 720 48.76 -22.34 -10.76
CA LYS A 720 48.44 -23.15 -11.96
C LYS A 720 48.34 -24.65 -11.59
N GLY A 721 47.16 -25.23 -11.80
CA GLY A 721 46.86 -26.63 -11.52
C GLY A 721 46.38 -26.95 -10.09
N GLN A 722 46.42 -25.99 -9.16
CA GLN A 722 46.00 -26.16 -7.75
C GLN A 722 44.71 -25.35 -7.42
N PRO A 723 43.96 -25.72 -6.37
CA PRO A 723 42.81 -24.92 -5.91
C PRO A 723 43.23 -23.62 -5.22
N PHE A 724 42.50 -22.53 -5.45
CA PHE A 724 42.70 -21.23 -4.79
C PHE A 724 41.39 -20.44 -4.62
N TYR A 725 41.29 -19.53 -3.65
CA TYR A 725 40.11 -18.68 -3.45
C TYR A 725 40.24 -17.30 -4.11
N ILE A 726 39.19 -16.86 -4.80
CA ILE A 726 38.99 -15.46 -5.21
C ILE A 726 38.02 -14.77 -4.22
N PRO A 727 38.33 -13.55 -3.72
CA PRO A 727 37.40 -12.78 -2.88
C PRO A 727 36.24 -12.20 -3.71
N SER A 728 35.04 -12.14 -3.14
CA SER A 728 33.85 -11.64 -3.85
C SER A 728 32.82 -11.02 -2.87
N PRO A 729 31.98 -10.05 -3.30
CA PRO A 729 30.95 -9.45 -2.43
C PRO A 729 29.89 -10.43 -1.89
N LEU A 730 29.88 -11.68 -2.35
CA LEU A 730 28.95 -12.73 -1.93
C LEU A 730 29.57 -13.80 -1.00
N GLY A 731 30.87 -13.71 -0.71
CA GLY A 731 31.67 -14.79 -0.11
C GLY A 731 32.70 -15.35 -1.10
N GLU A 732 33.75 -15.95 -0.56
CA GLU A 732 34.96 -16.36 -1.27
C GLU A 732 34.72 -17.62 -2.12
N ARG A 733 35.12 -17.59 -3.40
CA ARG A 733 34.86 -18.67 -4.37
C ARG A 733 36.13 -19.46 -4.65
N LEU A 734 36.07 -20.78 -4.56
CA LEU A 734 37.16 -21.71 -4.84
C LEU A 734 37.26 -21.96 -6.35
N MET A 735 38.42 -21.69 -6.96
CA MET A 735 38.71 -22.13 -8.32
C MET A 735 39.22 -23.57 -8.30
N LEU A 736 38.80 -24.36 -9.30
CA LEU A 736 39.23 -25.74 -9.47
C LEU A 736 39.96 -25.93 -10.80
N PRO A 737 40.96 -26.83 -10.88
CA PRO A 737 41.63 -27.16 -12.14
C PRO A 737 40.65 -27.87 -13.10
N PRO A 738 40.78 -27.70 -14.44
CA PRO A 738 39.89 -28.31 -15.43
C PRO A 738 39.77 -29.84 -15.37
N ASN A 739 40.76 -30.52 -14.78
CA ASN A 739 40.80 -31.97 -14.63
C ASN A 739 40.20 -32.47 -13.30
N SER A 740 39.63 -31.59 -12.46
CA SER A 740 39.10 -31.96 -11.14
C SER A 740 38.00 -33.05 -11.24
N PRO A 741 38.06 -34.13 -10.43
CA PRO A 741 37.06 -35.20 -10.46
C PRO A 741 35.61 -34.74 -10.27
N ILE A 742 35.37 -33.61 -9.59
CA ILE A 742 34.02 -33.09 -9.36
C ILE A 742 33.30 -32.69 -10.66
N LEU A 743 34.06 -32.35 -11.71
CA LEU A 743 33.52 -32.02 -13.03
C LEU A 743 33.05 -33.27 -13.79
N GLN A 744 33.49 -34.46 -13.37
CA GLN A 744 33.16 -35.75 -13.99
C GLN A 744 32.04 -36.49 -13.23
N SER A 745 31.87 -36.25 -11.93
CA SER A 745 31.05 -37.07 -11.03
C SER A 745 29.54 -36.72 -10.95
N ILE A 746 29.03 -35.80 -11.78
CA ILE A 746 27.65 -35.28 -11.66
C ILE A 746 26.66 -36.07 -12.55
N ARG A 747 25.74 -36.82 -11.91
CA ARG A 747 24.57 -37.44 -12.56
C ARG A 747 23.33 -36.53 -12.51
N ILE A 748 22.42 -36.73 -13.47
CA ILE A 748 21.30 -35.85 -13.85
C ILE A 748 20.01 -36.22 -13.08
N ASP A 749 19.16 -35.22 -12.83
CA ASP A 749 17.70 -35.39 -12.85
C ASP A 749 17.11 -34.57 -14.03
N ARG A 750 16.09 -35.10 -14.74
CA ARG A 750 15.77 -34.75 -16.14
C ARG A 750 14.46 -33.99 -16.33
N THR A 751 14.55 -32.77 -16.87
CA THR A 751 13.54 -32.14 -17.74
C THR A 751 14.24 -31.07 -18.60
N GLU A 752 13.86 -30.91 -19.87
CA GLU A 752 14.72 -30.27 -20.91
C GLU A 752 14.08 -29.03 -21.56
N MET A 753 14.75 -28.37 -22.53
CA MET A 753 14.54 -26.94 -22.83
C MET A 753 14.95 -26.53 -24.27
N PHE A 754 14.09 -25.76 -24.98
CA PHE A 754 14.21 -25.15 -26.35
C PHE A 754 13.81 -26.09 -27.54
N GLU A 755 13.54 -25.69 -28.81
CA GLU A 755 14.13 -24.70 -29.78
C GLU A 755 13.07 -24.07 -30.77
N GLY A 756 13.38 -23.13 -31.72
CA GLY A 756 12.35 -22.43 -32.61
C GLY A 756 12.75 -22.06 -34.08
N LYS A 757 11.89 -21.35 -34.91
CA LYS A 757 12.18 -20.83 -36.31
C LYS A 757 11.31 -19.65 -36.91
N TYR A 758 11.78 -19.06 -38.04
CA TYR A 758 11.70 -17.65 -38.58
C TYR A 758 10.52 -17.22 -39.54
N THR A 759 10.37 -16.02 -40.19
CA THR A 759 11.17 -14.78 -40.55
C THR A 759 10.46 -13.38 -40.45
N THR A 760 11.20 -12.39 -39.89
CA THR A 760 11.40 -10.90 -40.07
C THR A 760 10.37 -9.77 -40.36
N MET A 761 10.76 -8.58 -39.82
CA MET A 761 10.59 -7.16 -40.25
C MET A 761 9.26 -6.41 -40.03
N GLY A 762 9.28 -5.33 -39.24
CA GLY A 762 8.27 -4.25 -39.17
C GLY A 762 8.89 -2.88 -39.51
N ASP A 763 8.08 -1.82 -39.52
CA ASP A 763 8.53 -0.44 -39.83
C ASP A 763 7.55 0.61 -39.28
N ARG A 764 8.07 1.77 -38.83
CA ARG A 764 7.33 3.05 -38.76
C ARG A 764 8.26 4.26 -38.53
N SER A 765 9.19 4.45 -39.46
CA SER A 765 9.45 5.83 -39.89
C SER A 765 8.23 6.37 -40.66
N THR A 766 8.00 7.68 -40.66
CA THR A 766 6.83 8.32 -41.32
C THR A 766 6.99 8.51 -42.84
N LEU A 767 7.91 7.77 -43.46
CA LEU A 767 8.16 7.74 -44.90
C LEU A 767 7.90 6.33 -45.45
N HIS A 768 7.34 6.24 -46.65
CA HIS A 768 7.07 4.95 -47.29
C HIS A 768 8.39 4.15 -47.42
N PRO A 769 8.48 2.90 -46.90
CA PRO A 769 9.77 2.20 -46.76
C PRO A 769 10.52 2.01 -48.09
N ARG A 770 9.78 1.88 -49.20
CA ARG A 770 10.31 1.72 -50.56
C ARG A 770 10.83 3.04 -51.17
N VAL A 771 10.54 4.19 -50.57
CA VAL A 771 11.13 5.50 -50.93
C VAL A 771 12.42 5.71 -50.13
N ALA A 772 12.35 5.54 -48.80
CA ALA A 772 13.50 5.70 -47.91
C ALA A 772 14.65 4.72 -48.23
N LYS A 773 14.35 3.43 -48.45
CA LYS A 773 15.37 2.41 -48.77
C LYS A 773 15.93 2.48 -50.20
N THR A 774 15.33 3.22 -51.13
CA THR A 774 15.72 3.10 -52.56
C THR A 774 16.19 4.41 -53.18
N HIS A 775 15.81 5.58 -52.64
CA HIS A 775 16.20 6.88 -53.19
C HIS A 775 16.97 7.78 -52.21
N LEU A 776 16.67 7.70 -50.90
CA LEU A 776 17.38 8.46 -49.87
C LEU A 776 18.65 7.73 -49.40
N ASN A 777 18.49 6.58 -48.73
CA ASN A 777 19.60 5.91 -48.01
C ASN A 777 20.60 5.16 -48.93
N ALA A 778 20.49 5.32 -50.25
CA ALA A 778 21.50 4.87 -51.22
C ALA A 778 22.52 5.97 -51.58
N ASN A 779 22.19 7.24 -51.28
CA ASN A 779 22.98 8.42 -51.62
C ASN A 779 23.53 9.16 -50.39
N LEU A 780 23.31 8.62 -49.19
CA LEU A 780 23.93 9.12 -47.95
C LEU A 780 25.37 8.61 -47.83
N ASP A 781 26.25 9.45 -47.30
CA ASP A 781 27.62 9.07 -47.00
C ASP A 781 27.71 8.28 -45.66
N TRP A 782 28.93 8.05 -45.16
CA TRP A 782 29.19 7.37 -43.89
C TRP A 782 28.35 7.92 -42.73
N THR A 783 27.49 7.07 -42.16
CA THR A 783 26.63 7.39 -41.01
C THR A 783 27.25 6.82 -39.73
N GLU A 784 27.66 7.65 -38.77
CA GLU A 784 28.16 7.22 -37.45
C GLU A 784 27.01 6.71 -36.56
N VAL A 785 27.17 5.52 -35.96
CA VAL A 785 26.15 4.85 -35.14
C VAL A 785 26.77 4.26 -33.87
N LYS A 786 26.17 4.52 -32.70
CA LYS A 786 26.43 3.78 -31.45
C LYS A 786 25.78 2.40 -31.56
N ILE A 787 26.56 1.33 -31.72
CA ILE A 787 26.03 0.03 -32.19
C ILE A 787 25.49 -0.90 -31.11
N ALA A 788 25.78 -0.69 -29.82
CA ALA A 788 25.33 -1.60 -28.77
C ALA A 788 23.79 -1.73 -28.72
N ASP A 789 23.08 -0.62 -28.52
CA ASP A 789 21.61 -0.61 -28.33
C ASP A 789 20.83 -1.05 -29.60
N PRO A 790 21.22 -0.62 -30.84
CA PRO A 790 20.62 -1.13 -32.06
C PRO A 790 20.77 -2.63 -32.25
N PHE A 791 21.91 -3.23 -31.89
CA PHE A 791 22.11 -4.68 -32.04
C PHE A 791 21.26 -5.50 -31.06
N VAL A 792 21.11 -5.02 -29.82
CA VAL A 792 20.17 -5.58 -28.85
C VAL A 792 18.74 -5.57 -29.42
N THR A 793 18.34 -4.48 -30.07
CA THR A 793 17.03 -4.36 -30.74
C THR A 793 16.87 -5.27 -31.97
N ILE A 794 17.92 -5.40 -32.80
CA ILE A 794 17.94 -6.29 -33.96
C ILE A 794 17.78 -7.74 -33.51
N VAL A 795 18.61 -8.21 -32.59
CA VAL A 795 18.56 -9.58 -32.05
C VAL A 795 17.22 -9.84 -31.40
N ALA A 796 16.68 -8.92 -30.59
CA ALA A 796 15.36 -9.07 -30.00
C ALA A 796 14.25 -9.31 -31.05
N ARG A 797 14.24 -8.55 -32.15
CA ARG A 797 13.25 -8.75 -33.24
C ARG A 797 13.48 -10.06 -34.01
N VAL A 798 14.73 -10.47 -34.20
CA VAL A 798 15.14 -11.69 -34.89
C VAL A 798 14.78 -12.94 -34.06
N SER A 799 15.21 -13.01 -32.79
CA SER A 799 14.85 -14.05 -31.82
C SER A 799 13.34 -14.14 -31.59
N SER A 800 12.64 -13.02 -31.35
CA SER A 800 11.18 -13.03 -31.09
C SER A 800 10.37 -13.63 -32.23
N ARG A 801 10.87 -13.53 -33.46
CA ARG A 801 10.26 -14.18 -34.62
C ARG A 801 10.42 -15.69 -34.63
N MET A 802 11.53 -16.20 -34.09
CA MET A 802 11.75 -17.65 -33.92
C MET A 802 10.79 -18.28 -32.92
N PHE A 803 10.28 -17.43 -32.03
CA PHE A 803 9.55 -17.81 -30.85
C PHE A 803 8.03 -17.81 -31.09
N GLY A 804 7.43 -16.68 -31.49
CA GLY A 804 5.97 -16.54 -31.64
C GLY A 804 5.51 -15.87 -32.94
N GLY A 805 6.24 -16.09 -34.03
CA GLY A 805 5.76 -15.71 -35.35
C GLY A 805 5.91 -14.22 -35.69
N LEU A 806 5.32 -13.79 -36.82
CA LEU A 806 5.40 -12.39 -37.27
C LEU A 806 4.78 -11.43 -36.24
N GLN A 807 3.69 -11.86 -35.60
CA GLN A 807 2.99 -11.15 -34.54
C GLN A 807 3.97 -10.76 -33.42
N LEU A 808 4.60 -11.75 -32.78
CA LEU A 808 5.52 -11.51 -31.66
C LEU A 808 6.78 -10.71 -32.07
N SER A 809 7.24 -10.84 -33.33
CA SER A 809 8.39 -10.07 -33.84
C SER A 809 8.13 -8.60 -34.16
N ARG A 810 6.85 -8.23 -34.33
CA ARG A 810 6.40 -6.87 -34.67
C ARG A 810 5.72 -6.16 -33.49
N ASP A 811 5.32 -6.89 -32.46
CA ASP A 811 4.80 -6.30 -31.23
C ASP A 811 5.91 -5.56 -30.48
N GLU A 812 5.81 -4.24 -30.43
CA GLU A 812 6.83 -3.37 -29.84
C GLU A 812 6.87 -3.44 -28.31
N LYS A 813 5.76 -3.81 -27.66
CA LYS A 813 5.70 -4.01 -26.19
C LYS A 813 6.41 -5.29 -25.78
N TRP A 814 6.24 -6.36 -26.56
CA TRP A 814 7.01 -7.58 -26.40
C TRP A 814 8.49 -7.36 -26.69
N VAL A 815 8.85 -6.75 -27.84
CA VAL A 815 10.26 -6.58 -28.22
C VAL A 815 11.03 -5.74 -27.19
N SER A 816 10.45 -4.63 -26.71
CA SER A 816 11.02 -3.86 -25.60
C SER A 816 11.10 -4.70 -24.32
N SER A 817 10.00 -5.34 -23.89
CA SER A 817 10.01 -6.17 -22.68
C SER A 817 10.97 -7.35 -22.72
N ALA A 818 11.23 -7.93 -23.90
CA ALA A 818 12.17 -9.02 -24.10
C ALA A 818 13.63 -8.57 -23.91
N ILE A 819 13.94 -7.33 -24.29
CA ILE A 819 15.23 -6.66 -24.05
C ILE A 819 15.34 -6.28 -22.57
N ASP A 820 14.40 -5.48 -22.10
CA ASP A 820 14.46 -4.79 -20.81
C ASP A 820 14.40 -5.78 -19.64
N PHE A 821 13.63 -6.87 -19.74
CA PHE A 821 13.61 -7.93 -18.73
C PHE A 821 14.99 -8.53 -18.42
N ALA A 822 15.92 -8.50 -19.37
CA ALA A 822 17.30 -8.94 -19.15
C ALA A 822 18.22 -7.80 -18.69
N THR A 823 18.06 -6.59 -19.21
CA THR A 823 18.75 -5.38 -18.72
C THR A 823 18.44 -5.17 -17.23
N ASP A 824 17.15 -5.10 -16.90
CA ASP A 824 16.64 -5.01 -15.55
C ASP A 824 16.90 -6.29 -14.74
N GLY A 825 16.86 -7.47 -15.35
CA GLY A 825 17.30 -8.73 -14.73
C GLY A 825 18.74 -8.66 -14.20
N PHE A 826 19.66 -8.08 -14.97
CA PHE A 826 21.05 -7.91 -14.58
C PHE A 826 21.29 -6.74 -13.63
N LEU A 827 20.70 -5.57 -13.91
CA LEU A 827 20.75 -4.41 -13.01
C LEU A 827 20.16 -4.75 -11.64
N LEU A 828 19.03 -5.47 -11.60
CA LEU A 828 18.45 -6.03 -10.39
C LEU A 828 19.48 -6.91 -9.70
N ALA A 829 20.05 -7.88 -10.40
CA ALA A 829 21.02 -8.82 -9.83
C ALA A 829 22.25 -8.10 -9.25
N GLN A 830 22.79 -7.08 -9.91
CA GLN A 830 23.94 -6.31 -9.40
C GLN A 830 23.57 -5.47 -8.17
N LYS A 831 22.43 -4.76 -8.21
CA LYS A 831 21.90 -4.04 -7.04
C LYS A 831 21.64 -5.02 -5.87
N ILE A 832 21.04 -6.18 -6.15
CA ILE A 832 20.81 -7.31 -5.22
C ILE A 832 22.11 -7.84 -4.60
N LYS A 833 23.21 -7.92 -5.35
CA LYS A 833 24.50 -8.45 -4.87
C LYS A 833 25.13 -7.52 -3.85
N ALA A 834 24.98 -6.20 -4.02
CA ALA A 834 25.41 -5.20 -3.03
C ALA A 834 24.65 -5.31 -1.69
N VAL A 835 23.49 -5.98 -1.67
CA VAL A 835 22.70 -6.23 -0.45
C VAL A 835 22.94 -7.66 0.10
N PRO A 836 23.36 -7.87 1.37
CA PRO A 836 23.79 -9.19 1.90
C PRO A 836 22.71 -10.26 2.29
N ARG A 837 22.36 -11.14 1.34
CA ARG A 837 21.49 -12.37 1.40
C ARG A 837 20.10 -12.43 2.11
N ILE A 838 19.83 -11.95 3.34
CA ILE A 838 18.52 -12.21 4.03
C ILE A 838 17.33 -11.36 3.53
N LEU A 839 17.37 -10.03 3.60
CA LEU A 839 16.36 -9.15 2.97
C LEU A 839 16.42 -9.20 1.43
N ARG A 840 17.00 -10.23 0.78
CA ARG A 840 17.12 -10.28 -0.69
C ARG A 840 15.75 -10.37 -1.35
N PRO A 841 14.85 -11.29 -0.97
CA PRO A 841 13.44 -11.23 -1.37
C PRO A 841 12.68 -9.97 -0.91
N ILE A 842 13.22 -9.15 -0.01
CA ILE A 842 12.62 -7.88 0.41
C ILE A 842 13.19 -6.77 -0.49
N ILE A 843 14.42 -6.29 -0.24
CA ILE A 843 15.10 -5.19 -0.94
C ILE A 843 15.10 -5.35 -2.48
N ALA A 844 15.12 -6.58 -3.02
CA ALA A 844 14.92 -6.81 -4.45
C ALA A 844 13.67 -6.13 -5.00
N ARG A 845 12.53 -6.25 -4.30
CA ARG A 845 11.21 -5.72 -4.70
C ARG A 845 11.17 -4.20 -4.85
N PHE A 846 12.20 -3.51 -4.36
CA PHE A 846 12.29 -2.05 -4.27
C PHE A 846 13.33 -1.44 -5.22
N PHE A 847 14.12 -2.28 -5.89
CA PHE A 847 14.79 -1.89 -7.12
C PHE A 847 13.73 -1.85 -8.24
N ALA A 848 13.66 -0.74 -8.97
CA ALA A 848 12.65 -0.53 -10.03
C ALA A 848 12.64 -1.71 -11.03
N GLU A 849 13.84 -2.23 -11.29
CA GLU A 849 14.13 -3.42 -12.07
C GLU A 849 13.26 -4.64 -11.70
N TRP A 850 12.99 -4.91 -10.41
CA TRP A 850 12.17 -6.07 -10.00
C TRP A 850 10.72 -5.97 -10.48
N LYS A 851 10.13 -4.78 -10.36
CA LYS A 851 8.73 -4.61 -10.72
C LYS A 851 8.56 -4.39 -12.22
N LYS A 852 9.57 -3.85 -12.90
CA LYS A 852 9.72 -4.00 -14.36
C LYS A 852 9.76 -5.48 -14.78
N ILE A 853 10.57 -6.32 -14.12
CA ILE A 853 10.59 -7.79 -14.35
C ILE A 853 9.20 -8.42 -14.21
N SER A 854 8.37 -7.96 -13.26
CA SER A 854 6.95 -8.34 -13.20
C SER A 854 6.12 -7.79 -14.36
N GLN A 855 6.27 -6.50 -14.72
CA GLN A 855 5.57 -5.87 -15.86
C GLN A 855 5.93 -6.51 -17.21
N HIS A 856 7.16 -7.02 -17.38
CA HIS A 856 7.54 -7.77 -18.57
C HIS A 856 6.94 -9.18 -18.56
N HIS A 857 6.81 -9.84 -17.40
CA HIS A 857 6.06 -11.09 -17.28
C HIS A 857 4.56 -10.90 -17.56
N GLU A 858 4.00 -9.76 -17.19
CA GLU A 858 2.62 -9.37 -17.50
C GLU A 858 2.46 -9.03 -18.99
N THR A 859 3.37 -8.23 -19.57
CA THR A 859 3.41 -7.92 -21.01
C THR A 859 3.57 -9.20 -21.84
N ALA A 860 4.42 -10.13 -21.41
CA ALA A 860 4.53 -11.46 -21.99
C ALA A 860 3.17 -12.17 -21.99
N ARG A 861 2.50 -12.25 -20.83
CA ARG A 861 1.15 -12.83 -20.72
C ARG A 861 0.15 -12.14 -21.65
N ASN A 862 0.12 -10.81 -21.68
CA ASN A 862 -0.87 -10.03 -22.40
C ASN A 862 -0.67 -10.06 -23.93
N VAL A 863 0.56 -10.25 -24.42
CA VAL A 863 0.86 -10.45 -25.85
C VAL A 863 0.70 -11.92 -26.26
N ILE A 864 1.14 -12.87 -25.42
CA ILE A 864 1.20 -14.29 -25.78
C ILE A 864 -0.14 -15.00 -25.58
N THR A 865 -0.90 -14.70 -24.52
CA THR A 865 -2.19 -15.38 -24.24
C THR A 865 -3.19 -15.23 -25.39
N PRO A 866 -3.37 -14.05 -26.02
CA PRO A 866 -4.23 -13.93 -27.21
C PRO A 866 -3.73 -14.74 -28.41
N ILE A 867 -2.40 -14.84 -28.60
CA ILE A 867 -1.79 -15.65 -29.67
C ILE A 867 -2.07 -17.15 -29.42
N LEU A 868 -1.96 -17.60 -28.17
CA LEU A 868 -2.30 -18.97 -27.75
C LEU A 868 -3.80 -19.26 -27.93
N GLN A 869 -4.67 -18.38 -27.44
CA GLN A 869 -6.13 -18.50 -27.58
C GLN A 869 -6.62 -18.38 -29.04
N ALA A 870 -5.82 -17.83 -29.96
CA ALA A 870 -6.11 -17.87 -31.39
C ALA A 870 -5.69 -19.21 -32.00
N ARG A 871 -4.53 -19.75 -31.62
CA ARG A 871 -4.01 -21.06 -32.09
C ARG A 871 -4.85 -22.24 -31.60
N ASP A 872 -5.38 -22.15 -30.39
CA ASP A 872 -6.25 -23.16 -29.77
C ASP A 872 -7.61 -23.29 -30.49
N ARG A 873 -8.02 -22.25 -31.22
CA ARG A 873 -9.23 -22.23 -32.05
C ARG A 873 -9.01 -22.68 -33.50
N LEU A 874 -7.76 -23.01 -33.89
CA LEU A 874 -7.46 -23.55 -35.22
C LEU A 874 -7.86 -25.03 -35.28
N THR A 875 -8.66 -25.38 -36.27
CA THR A 875 -9.08 -26.76 -36.54
C THR A 875 -7.91 -27.61 -37.07
N GLU A 876 -8.03 -28.94 -37.06
CA GLU A 876 -7.00 -29.83 -37.65
C GLU A 876 -6.83 -29.66 -39.18
N ILE A 877 -7.73 -28.92 -39.83
CA ILE A 877 -7.69 -28.57 -41.25
C ILE A 877 -6.82 -27.33 -41.50
N GLU A 878 -6.54 -26.52 -40.48
CA GLU A 878 -5.76 -25.28 -40.57
C GLU A 878 -4.31 -25.51 -40.10
N GLU A 879 -3.32 -25.17 -40.94
CA GLU A 879 -1.91 -25.44 -40.60
C GLU A 879 -1.42 -24.59 -39.41
N LYS A 880 -1.08 -25.25 -38.31
CA LYS A 880 -0.59 -24.61 -37.08
C LYS A 880 0.81 -24.01 -37.26
N PRO A 881 1.13 -22.85 -36.65
CA PRO A 881 2.39 -22.15 -36.89
C PRO A 881 3.63 -22.96 -36.43
N ARG A 882 4.62 -23.14 -37.30
CA ARG A 882 5.85 -23.90 -36.97
C ARG A 882 6.91 -23.03 -36.26
N ASP A 883 6.57 -22.51 -35.07
CA ASP A 883 7.45 -21.74 -34.17
C ASP A 883 7.51 -22.32 -32.75
N PHE A 884 8.45 -21.85 -31.90
CA PHE A 884 8.68 -22.47 -30.58
C PHE A 884 7.44 -22.40 -29.68
N LEU A 885 6.68 -21.32 -29.73
CA LEU A 885 5.47 -21.15 -28.94
C LEU A 885 4.43 -22.23 -29.28
N GLN A 886 4.40 -22.73 -30.51
CA GLN A 886 3.56 -23.87 -30.87
C GLN A 886 4.09 -25.18 -30.28
N TRP A 887 5.39 -25.45 -30.45
CA TRP A 887 6.00 -26.68 -29.91
C TRP A 887 5.91 -26.74 -28.37
N MET A 888 5.96 -25.59 -27.70
CA MET A 888 5.70 -25.47 -26.26
C MET A 888 4.26 -25.88 -25.87
N VAL A 889 3.25 -25.56 -26.69
CA VAL A 889 1.85 -25.96 -26.44
C VAL A 889 1.67 -27.46 -26.64
N GLU A 890 2.32 -28.02 -27.66
CA GLU A 890 2.17 -29.41 -28.08
C GLU A 890 2.85 -30.39 -27.13
N GLU A 891 4.01 -30.05 -26.57
CA GLU A 891 4.73 -30.90 -25.60
C GLU A 891 4.31 -30.73 -24.13
N ALA A 892 3.62 -29.63 -23.77
CA ALA A 892 3.28 -29.29 -22.38
C ALA A 892 2.39 -30.34 -21.68
N ARG A 893 2.70 -30.66 -20.42
CA ARG A 893 2.03 -31.73 -19.65
C ARG A 893 1.49 -31.23 -18.32
N GLY A 894 0.28 -31.65 -17.95
CA GLY A 894 -0.39 -31.19 -16.73
C GLY A 894 -0.46 -29.67 -16.66
N ASP A 895 -0.02 -29.12 -15.52
CA ASP A 895 -0.01 -27.68 -15.21
C ASP A 895 0.81 -26.83 -16.21
N GLU A 896 1.75 -27.42 -16.96
CA GLU A 896 2.53 -26.70 -17.99
C GLU A 896 1.65 -26.17 -19.13
N LYS A 897 0.44 -26.71 -19.31
CA LYS A 897 -0.54 -26.25 -20.30
C LYS A 897 -1.18 -24.90 -19.94
N ASP A 898 -0.96 -24.39 -18.73
CA ASP A 898 -1.40 -23.03 -18.37
C ASP A 898 -0.74 -21.99 -19.29
N MET A 899 -1.54 -21.19 -19.98
CA MET A 899 -1.07 -20.10 -20.84
C MET A 899 -0.22 -19.07 -20.07
N ARG A 900 -0.41 -18.93 -18.75
CA ARG A 900 0.46 -18.13 -17.88
C ARG A 900 1.84 -18.77 -17.70
N PHE A 901 1.93 -20.10 -17.61
CA PHE A 901 3.20 -20.83 -17.56
C PHE A 901 3.95 -20.69 -18.90
N LEU A 902 3.28 -20.98 -20.02
CA LEU A 902 3.82 -20.85 -21.38
C LEU A 902 4.36 -19.43 -21.63
N SER A 903 3.57 -18.39 -21.33
CA SER A 903 4.01 -16.98 -21.46
C SER A 903 5.24 -16.65 -20.60
N LYS A 904 5.32 -17.22 -19.38
CA LYS A 904 6.42 -17.00 -18.43
C LYS A 904 7.72 -17.69 -18.85
N ILE A 905 7.64 -18.87 -19.46
CA ILE A 905 8.78 -19.58 -20.03
C ILE A 905 9.28 -18.85 -21.30
N GLN A 906 8.37 -18.39 -22.15
CA GLN A 906 8.72 -17.69 -23.39
C GLN A 906 9.54 -16.40 -23.13
N LEU A 907 9.25 -15.63 -22.08
CA LEU A 907 10.07 -14.47 -21.71
C LEU A 907 11.46 -14.86 -21.16
N LYS A 908 11.55 -15.95 -20.38
CA LYS A 908 12.83 -16.47 -19.88
C LYS A 908 13.75 -16.97 -20.99
N LEU A 909 13.20 -17.44 -22.11
CA LEU A 909 13.99 -17.75 -23.30
C LEU A 909 14.55 -16.47 -23.93
N SER A 910 13.73 -15.43 -24.14
CA SER A 910 14.21 -14.14 -24.65
C SER A 910 15.37 -13.57 -23.84
N PHE A 911 15.29 -13.65 -22.49
CA PHE A 911 16.39 -13.29 -21.59
C PHE A 911 17.72 -13.96 -21.95
N ALA A 912 17.67 -15.27 -22.21
CA ALA A 912 18.86 -16.09 -22.49
C ALA A 912 19.36 -15.95 -23.94
N ALA A 913 18.50 -15.52 -24.86
CA ALA A 913 18.84 -15.39 -26.28
C ALA A 913 19.43 -14.02 -26.64
N ILE A 914 18.90 -12.93 -26.08
CA ILE A 914 19.12 -11.58 -26.65
C ILE A 914 20.50 -11.00 -26.34
N HIS A 915 20.81 -10.73 -25.08
CA HIS A 915 21.95 -9.87 -24.74
C HIS A 915 23.31 -10.46 -25.12
N THR A 916 23.50 -11.76 -24.93
CA THR A 916 24.74 -12.44 -25.35
C THR A 916 24.89 -12.52 -26.87
N SER A 917 23.78 -12.73 -27.59
CA SER A 917 23.80 -12.83 -29.06
C SER A 917 23.83 -11.45 -29.74
N ALA A 918 23.59 -10.36 -29.01
CA ALA A 918 23.83 -8.98 -29.43
C ALA A 918 25.27 -8.53 -29.10
N ALA A 919 25.79 -8.87 -27.92
CA ALA A 919 27.15 -8.52 -27.53
C ALA A 919 28.22 -9.18 -28.41
N ALA A 920 28.01 -10.43 -28.84
CA ALA A 920 28.94 -11.16 -29.70
C ALA A 920 29.20 -10.49 -31.08
N PRO A 921 28.20 -10.15 -31.91
CA PRO A 921 28.42 -9.43 -33.16
C PRO A 921 28.96 -8.02 -32.96
N VAL A 922 28.64 -7.33 -31.86
CA VAL A 922 29.23 -6.01 -31.55
C VAL A 922 30.74 -6.14 -31.26
N GLN A 923 31.16 -7.11 -30.46
CA GLN A 923 32.59 -7.40 -30.24
C GLN A 923 33.29 -7.77 -31.55
N LEU A 924 32.66 -8.59 -32.39
CA LEU A 924 33.17 -8.99 -33.71
C LEU A 924 33.28 -7.80 -34.68
N ILE A 925 32.33 -6.85 -34.67
CA ILE A 925 32.42 -5.64 -35.50
C ILE A 925 33.56 -4.75 -35.03
N TYR A 926 33.77 -4.60 -33.72
CA TYR A 926 34.95 -3.90 -33.21
C TYR A 926 36.27 -4.58 -33.58
N ASP A 927 36.30 -5.91 -33.64
CA ASP A 927 37.47 -6.67 -34.12
C ASP A 927 37.66 -6.51 -35.65
N LEU A 928 36.59 -6.58 -36.44
CA LEU A 928 36.63 -6.41 -37.91
C LEU A 928 36.94 -4.95 -38.34
N CYS A 929 36.57 -3.95 -37.55
CA CYS A 929 36.94 -2.56 -37.84
C CYS A 929 38.43 -2.25 -37.62
N VAL A 930 39.15 -3.06 -36.83
CA VAL A 930 40.63 -2.98 -36.74
C VAL A 930 41.36 -4.02 -37.60
N MET A 931 40.65 -5.04 -38.11
CA MET A 931 41.17 -6.07 -39.01
C MET A 931 40.27 -6.21 -40.26
N PRO A 932 40.18 -5.15 -41.10
CA PRO A 932 39.30 -5.13 -42.27
C PRO A 932 39.65 -6.16 -43.35
N GLU A 933 40.85 -6.74 -43.34
CA GLU A 933 41.27 -7.82 -44.23
C GLU A 933 40.36 -9.08 -44.14
N TYR A 934 39.74 -9.30 -42.98
CA TYR A 934 38.77 -10.38 -42.82
C TYR A 934 37.40 -10.06 -43.43
N ILE A 935 37.05 -8.79 -43.68
CA ILE A 935 35.73 -8.41 -44.21
C ILE A 935 35.50 -8.99 -45.61
N GLU A 936 36.43 -8.80 -46.54
CA GLU A 936 36.29 -9.37 -47.90
C GLU A 936 36.46 -10.91 -47.91
N THR A 937 37.27 -11.46 -47.00
CA THR A 937 37.41 -12.91 -46.80
C THR A 937 36.07 -13.56 -46.44
N LEU A 938 35.30 -12.91 -45.56
CA LEU A 938 33.97 -13.35 -45.15
C LEU A 938 32.90 -13.07 -46.22
N ARG A 939 32.98 -11.94 -46.95
CA ARG A 939 32.09 -11.65 -48.09
C ARG A 939 32.21 -12.69 -49.19
N SER A 940 33.44 -13.11 -49.52
CA SER A 940 33.71 -14.12 -50.54
C SER A 940 33.04 -15.45 -50.19
N GLU A 941 33.19 -15.91 -48.94
CA GLU A 941 32.50 -17.11 -48.43
C GLU A 941 30.96 -16.99 -48.50
N LEU A 942 30.41 -15.83 -48.17
CA LEU A 942 28.97 -15.58 -48.26
C LEU A 942 28.47 -15.61 -49.71
N TYR A 943 29.22 -15.07 -50.68
CA TYR A 943 28.87 -15.13 -52.10
C TYR A 943 29.01 -16.55 -52.68
N GLU A 944 30.03 -17.31 -52.27
CA GLU A 944 30.23 -18.73 -52.62
C GLU A 944 29.02 -19.56 -52.16
N VAL A 945 28.66 -19.47 -50.87
CA VAL A 945 27.55 -20.22 -50.27
C VAL A 945 26.18 -19.76 -50.79
N LEU A 946 25.96 -18.46 -51.06
CA LEU A 946 24.73 -17.99 -51.69
C LEU A 946 24.58 -18.50 -53.13
N ARG A 947 25.68 -18.67 -53.88
CA ARG A 947 25.65 -19.23 -55.23
C ARG A 947 25.32 -20.74 -55.23
N GLU A 948 25.77 -21.48 -54.23
CA GLU A 948 25.49 -22.93 -54.08
C GLU A 948 24.06 -23.20 -53.58
N TYR A 949 23.59 -22.47 -52.56
CA TYR A 949 22.31 -22.77 -51.87
C TYR A 949 21.14 -21.85 -52.26
N GLY A 950 21.39 -20.76 -53.00
CA GLY A 950 20.41 -19.72 -53.38
C GLY A 950 19.93 -18.83 -52.23
N ILE A 951 19.82 -19.39 -51.02
CA ILE A 951 19.37 -18.72 -49.79
C ILE A 951 20.17 -19.20 -48.58
N LEU A 952 20.28 -18.37 -47.53
CA LEU A 952 20.89 -18.73 -46.25
C LEU A 952 19.97 -19.63 -45.41
N ASN A 953 19.74 -20.86 -45.88
CA ASN A 953 19.02 -21.91 -45.16
C ASN A 953 19.91 -22.61 -44.10
N LYS A 954 19.35 -23.58 -43.36
CA LYS A 954 20.07 -24.31 -42.29
C LYS A 954 21.33 -25.04 -42.77
N GLN A 955 21.37 -25.52 -44.03
CA GLN A 955 22.54 -26.18 -44.60
C GLN A 955 23.61 -25.15 -44.99
N ALA A 956 23.21 -24.07 -45.67
CA ALA A 956 24.09 -22.97 -46.05
C ALA A 956 24.88 -22.39 -44.86
N LEU A 957 24.23 -22.18 -43.72
CA LEU A 957 24.87 -21.64 -42.50
C LEU A 957 25.94 -22.57 -41.89
N THR A 958 25.93 -23.86 -42.21
CA THR A 958 26.97 -24.82 -41.79
C THR A 958 28.19 -24.85 -42.71
N LYS A 959 28.18 -24.10 -43.82
CA LYS A 959 29.31 -23.96 -44.77
C LYS A 959 30.16 -22.70 -44.53
N LEU A 960 29.75 -21.85 -43.60
CA LEU A 960 30.45 -20.62 -43.23
C LEU A 960 31.61 -20.92 -42.26
N ASP A 961 32.60 -21.69 -42.74
CA ASP A 961 33.76 -22.19 -41.99
C ASP A 961 34.69 -21.03 -41.55
N LYS A 962 34.95 -20.05 -42.43
CA LYS A 962 35.76 -18.86 -42.11
C LYS A 962 35.01 -17.97 -41.11
N MET A 963 33.70 -17.78 -41.28
CA MET A 963 32.85 -17.04 -40.34
C MET A 963 32.88 -17.63 -38.93
N ASP A 964 32.70 -18.95 -38.79
CA ASP A 964 32.82 -19.64 -37.50
C ASP A 964 34.20 -19.39 -36.87
N SER A 965 35.27 -19.42 -37.67
CA SER A 965 36.64 -19.21 -37.19
C SER A 965 36.88 -17.79 -36.67
N VAL A 966 36.48 -16.76 -37.42
CA VAL A 966 36.68 -15.35 -36.99
C VAL A 966 35.81 -15.04 -35.77
N MET A 967 34.56 -15.51 -35.75
CA MET A 967 33.68 -15.43 -34.57
C MET A 967 34.32 -16.08 -33.33
N LYS A 968 35.03 -17.19 -33.50
CA LYS A 968 35.62 -17.96 -32.40
C LYS A 968 36.92 -17.36 -31.88
N GLU A 969 37.79 -16.81 -32.74
CA GLU A 969 38.96 -16.05 -32.26
C GLU A 969 38.53 -14.74 -31.59
N SER A 970 37.51 -14.05 -32.11
CA SER A 970 36.87 -12.90 -31.45
C SER A 970 36.39 -13.25 -30.03
N GLN A 971 35.67 -14.36 -29.88
CA GLN A 971 35.25 -14.89 -28.58
C GLN A 971 36.44 -15.34 -27.69
N ARG A 972 37.60 -15.71 -28.26
CA ARG A 972 38.80 -16.11 -27.49
C ARG A 972 39.45 -14.92 -26.79
N PHE A 973 39.52 -13.76 -27.44
CA PHE A 973 40.01 -12.50 -26.87
C PHE A 973 38.96 -11.77 -26.02
N ASN A 974 37.70 -11.80 -26.46
CA ASN A 974 36.58 -11.07 -25.88
C ASN A 974 35.44 -12.00 -25.39
N PRO A 975 35.72 -13.01 -24.54
CA PRO A 975 34.69 -13.95 -24.08
C PRO A 975 33.73 -13.27 -23.11
N LEU A 976 32.43 -13.39 -23.35
CA LEU A 976 31.38 -12.77 -22.52
C LEU A 976 31.38 -13.24 -21.05
N LEU A 977 32.00 -14.39 -20.77
CA LEU A 977 32.17 -14.98 -19.43
C LEU A 977 33.64 -15.30 -19.16
N LEU A 978 34.19 -14.76 -18.07
CA LEU A 978 35.56 -14.99 -17.60
C LEU A 978 35.70 -16.33 -16.85
N ILE A 979 34.64 -16.72 -16.14
CA ILE A 979 34.52 -17.97 -15.37
C ILE A 979 33.32 -18.75 -15.90
N THR A 980 33.43 -20.07 -15.95
CA THR A 980 32.28 -20.96 -16.20
C THR A 980 32.16 -22.04 -15.12
N PHE A 981 31.13 -22.89 -15.22
CA PHE A 981 30.86 -23.99 -14.28
C PHE A 981 30.57 -23.58 -12.82
N GLU A 982 30.11 -22.34 -12.57
CA GLU A 982 29.80 -21.84 -11.22
C GLU A 982 28.75 -22.70 -10.49
N ARG A 983 29.10 -23.24 -9.29
CA ARG A 983 28.21 -24.09 -8.45
C ARG A 983 28.43 -23.84 -6.96
N ILE A 984 27.45 -24.20 -6.11
CA ILE A 984 27.58 -24.21 -4.65
C ILE A 984 27.48 -25.65 -4.13
N ILE A 985 28.43 -26.05 -3.30
CA ILE A 985 28.54 -27.40 -2.72
C ILE A 985 27.64 -27.49 -1.48
N THR A 986 26.48 -28.14 -1.61
CA THR A 986 25.43 -28.18 -0.58
C THR A 986 25.68 -29.18 0.57
N LYS A 987 26.64 -30.10 0.38
CA LYS A 987 27.09 -31.08 1.38
C LYS A 987 28.60 -31.29 1.26
N ARG A 988 29.29 -31.62 2.37
CA ARG A 988 30.73 -31.98 2.32
C ARG A 988 30.91 -33.11 1.30
N THR A 989 31.81 -32.91 0.35
CA THR A 989 31.98 -33.79 -0.82
C THR A 989 33.44 -34.20 -0.92
N ILE A 990 33.70 -35.50 -0.93
CA ILE A 990 35.03 -36.08 -1.12
C ILE A 990 35.17 -36.48 -2.59
N LEU A 991 36.28 -36.11 -3.22
CA LEU A 991 36.61 -36.44 -4.61
C LEU A 991 37.32 -37.80 -4.70
N SER A 992 37.45 -38.35 -5.92
CA SER A 992 38.10 -39.66 -6.14
C SER A 992 39.61 -39.68 -5.88
N ASP A 993 40.22 -38.50 -5.73
CA ASP A 993 41.61 -38.27 -5.30
C ASP A 993 41.74 -38.06 -3.76
N GLY A 994 40.62 -38.13 -3.03
CA GLY A 994 40.54 -37.87 -1.59
C GLY A 994 40.35 -36.39 -1.21
N PHE A 995 40.42 -35.44 -2.15
CA PHE A 995 40.26 -34.02 -1.86
C PHE A 995 38.86 -33.73 -1.31
N THR A 996 38.77 -33.09 -0.15
CA THR A 996 37.52 -32.92 0.60
C THR A 996 37.06 -31.47 0.59
N ILE A 997 35.97 -31.19 -0.12
CA ILE A 997 35.40 -29.84 -0.26
C ILE A 997 34.29 -29.63 0.80
N PRO A 998 34.39 -28.59 1.65
CA PRO A 998 33.39 -28.27 2.67
C PRO A 998 32.03 -27.87 2.10
N LYS A 999 31.00 -28.04 2.93
CA LYS A 999 29.65 -27.53 2.68
C LYS A 999 29.68 -25.99 2.56
N ASN A 1000 28.77 -25.46 1.75
CA ASN A 1000 28.62 -24.03 1.41
C ASN A 1000 29.76 -23.42 0.56
N THR A 1001 30.77 -24.20 0.14
CA THR A 1001 31.82 -23.73 -0.78
C THR A 1001 31.23 -23.41 -2.16
N THR A 1002 31.56 -22.25 -2.73
CA THR A 1002 31.27 -21.94 -4.14
C THR A 1002 32.46 -22.36 -5.01
N ILE A 1003 32.24 -23.04 -6.14
CA ILE A 1003 33.27 -23.51 -7.08
C ILE A 1003 33.12 -22.93 -8.49
N GLY A 1004 34.19 -22.85 -9.28
CA GLY A 1004 34.18 -22.45 -10.70
C GLY A 1004 35.47 -22.76 -11.46
N VAL A 1005 35.47 -22.54 -12.79
CA VAL A 1005 36.59 -22.82 -13.71
C VAL A 1005 36.99 -21.54 -14.49
N PRO A 1006 38.28 -21.14 -14.53
CA PRO A 1006 38.74 -19.88 -15.14
C PRO A 1006 38.85 -19.96 -16.68
N ALA A 1007 37.72 -20.00 -17.37
CA ALA A 1007 37.64 -20.22 -18.82
C ALA A 1007 38.43 -19.20 -19.67
N GLN A 1008 38.47 -17.92 -19.30
CA GLN A 1008 39.21 -16.89 -20.04
C GLN A 1008 40.74 -16.94 -19.82
N ALA A 1009 41.21 -17.55 -18.73
CA ALA A 1009 42.64 -17.85 -18.58
C ALA A 1009 43.02 -19.06 -19.46
N LEU A 1010 42.18 -20.10 -19.44
CA LEU A 1010 42.35 -21.32 -20.23
C LEU A 1010 42.39 -21.04 -21.75
N SER A 1011 41.56 -20.11 -22.24
CA SER A 1011 41.53 -19.70 -23.65
C SER A 1011 42.73 -18.84 -24.10
N MET A 1012 43.61 -18.49 -23.16
CA MET A 1012 44.85 -17.73 -23.38
C MET A 1012 46.10 -18.53 -22.96
N ASP A 1013 45.96 -19.81 -22.59
CA ASP A 1013 47.07 -20.64 -22.13
C ASP A 1013 47.99 -21.05 -23.32
N PRO A 1014 49.29 -20.71 -23.31
CA PRO A 1014 50.20 -21.09 -24.39
C PRO A 1014 50.36 -22.61 -24.55
N ASP A 1015 50.11 -23.40 -23.50
CA ASP A 1015 50.15 -24.86 -23.55
C ASP A 1015 48.99 -25.47 -24.38
N LEU A 1016 47.92 -24.68 -24.61
CA LEU A 1016 46.73 -25.07 -25.36
C LEU A 1016 46.59 -24.34 -26.71
N TYR A 1017 47.08 -23.10 -26.79
CA TYR A 1017 46.93 -22.20 -27.93
C TYR A 1017 48.28 -21.54 -28.30
N PRO A 1018 48.99 -22.01 -29.34
CA PRO A 1018 50.24 -21.39 -29.78
C PRO A 1018 50.06 -19.90 -30.13
N ASN A 1019 50.97 -19.06 -29.63
CA ASN A 1019 50.90 -17.60 -29.70
C ASN A 1019 49.53 -17.04 -29.26
N PRO A 1020 49.12 -17.26 -27.99
CA PRO A 1020 47.75 -17.00 -27.55
C PRO A 1020 47.41 -15.49 -27.53
N GLY A 1021 48.40 -14.62 -27.37
CA GLY A 1021 48.25 -13.17 -27.42
C GLY A 1021 48.14 -12.56 -28.82
N LYS A 1022 48.36 -13.33 -29.90
CA LYS A 1022 48.16 -12.87 -31.28
C LYS A 1022 46.78 -13.29 -31.78
N PHE A 1023 46.05 -12.37 -32.42
CA PHE A 1023 44.81 -12.67 -33.12
C PHE A 1023 45.11 -13.38 -34.45
N ASP A 1024 44.42 -14.50 -34.68
CA ASP A 1024 44.37 -15.19 -35.98
C ASP A 1024 42.93 -15.61 -36.26
N GLY A 1025 42.23 -14.82 -37.08
CA GLY A 1025 40.83 -15.08 -37.42
C GLY A 1025 40.61 -16.38 -38.20
N LEU A 1026 41.64 -16.99 -38.79
CA LEU A 1026 41.53 -18.25 -39.56
C LEU A 1026 42.09 -19.47 -38.80
N ARG A 1027 42.50 -19.30 -37.53
CA ARG A 1027 43.03 -20.33 -36.63
C ARG A 1027 42.18 -21.61 -36.60
N PHE A 1028 40.86 -21.47 -36.61
CA PHE A 1028 39.90 -22.58 -36.45
C PHE A 1028 39.31 -23.11 -37.77
N ALA A 1029 39.47 -22.36 -38.87
CA ALA A 1029 38.93 -22.72 -40.19
C ALA A 1029 39.54 -24.03 -40.71
N LYS A 1030 40.86 -24.23 -40.52
CA LYS A 1030 41.56 -25.47 -40.91
C LYS A 1030 41.08 -26.70 -40.15
N THR A 1031 40.64 -26.52 -38.90
CA THR A 1031 40.08 -27.58 -38.05
C THR A 1031 38.55 -27.73 -38.17
N ARG A 1032 37.88 -26.87 -38.97
CA ARG A 1032 36.40 -26.73 -39.04
C ARG A 1032 35.72 -26.66 -37.68
N ASP A 1033 36.39 -26.00 -36.74
CA ASP A 1033 36.07 -26.10 -35.33
C ASP A 1033 35.03 -25.02 -34.96
N GLN A 1034 33.77 -25.30 -35.31
CA GLN A 1034 32.63 -24.36 -35.28
C GLN A 1034 32.56 -23.48 -34.02
N TYR A 1035 31.97 -22.29 -34.14
CA TYR A 1035 31.74 -21.36 -33.04
C TYR A 1035 30.97 -22.01 -31.88
N ALA A 1036 29.98 -22.84 -32.20
CA ALA A 1036 29.12 -23.55 -31.25
C ALA A 1036 29.80 -24.77 -30.55
N ALA A 1037 31.09 -25.01 -30.75
CA ALA A 1037 31.79 -26.14 -30.13
C ALA A 1037 32.14 -25.86 -28.64
N SER A 1038 31.94 -26.85 -27.77
CA SER A 1038 32.35 -26.79 -26.36
C SER A 1038 33.15 -28.04 -25.98
N ASN A 1039 34.36 -27.87 -25.46
CA ASN A 1039 35.27 -28.96 -25.08
C ASN A 1039 36.26 -28.49 -23.98
N LEU A 1040 37.19 -29.36 -23.56
CA LEU A 1040 38.14 -29.05 -22.48
C LEU A 1040 39.15 -27.92 -22.78
N ARG A 1041 39.25 -27.45 -24.04
CA ARG A 1041 40.07 -26.28 -24.43
C ARG A 1041 39.22 -25.03 -24.68
N SER A 1042 37.99 -25.22 -25.19
CA SER A 1042 37.03 -24.17 -25.53
C SER A 1042 35.76 -24.30 -24.67
N MET A 1043 35.73 -23.61 -23.52
CA MET A 1043 34.63 -23.67 -22.55
C MET A 1043 33.70 -22.43 -22.58
N ALA A 1044 33.77 -21.58 -23.60
CA ALA A 1044 32.99 -20.33 -23.65
C ALA A 1044 31.47 -20.55 -23.63
N PHE A 1045 30.99 -21.65 -24.22
CA PHE A 1045 29.60 -22.11 -24.13
C PHE A 1045 29.34 -23.07 -22.96
N GLY A 1046 30.19 -23.11 -21.93
CA GLY A 1046 30.17 -24.12 -20.88
C GLY A 1046 30.82 -25.43 -21.31
N TYR A 1047 30.50 -26.54 -20.63
CA TYR A 1047 31.03 -27.87 -20.94
C TYR A 1047 30.08 -28.99 -20.48
N GLY A 1048 30.19 -30.17 -21.10
CA GLY A 1048 29.44 -31.38 -20.76
C GLY A 1048 27.91 -31.17 -20.73
N ARG A 1049 27.25 -31.76 -19.73
CA ARG A 1049 25.80 -31.66 -19.47
C ARG A 1049 25.30 -30.26 -19.09
N HIS A 1050 26.20 -29.29 -19.02
CA HIS A 1050 25.93 -27.89 -18.72
C HIS A 1050 26.47 -26.94 -19.79
N ALA A 1051 26.80 -27.47 -20.98
CA ALA A 1051 27.01 -26.65 -22.16
C ALA A 1051 25.68 -25.99 -22.60
N CYS A 1052 25.76 -24.76 -23.10
CA CYS A 1052 24.60 -23.98 -23.51
C CYS A 1052 23.80 -24.72 -24.61
N PRO A 1053 22.51 -25.04 -24.41
CA PRO A 1053 21.70 -25.69 -25.44
C PRO A 1053 21.53 -24.77 -26.66
N GLY A 1054 21.21 -23.49 -26.44
CA GLY A 1054 21.02 -22.47 -27.49
C GLY A 1054 22.28 -22.08 -28.28
N ARG A 1055 23.44 -22.72 -28.10
CA ARG A 1055 24.68 -22.38 -28.85
C ARG A 1055 24.54 -22.52 -30.37
N PHE A 1056 23.79 -23.51 -30.84
CA PHE A 1056 23.49 -23.68 -32.26
C PHE A 1056 22.49 -22.64 -32.78
N PHE A 1057 21.52 -22.23 -31.94
CA PHE A 1057 20.59 -21.14 -32.23
C PHE A 1057 21.38 -19.83 -32.42
N ALA A 1058 22.21 -19.46 -31.44
CA ALA A 1058 22.97 -18.20 -31.44
C ALA A 1058 24.00 -18.15 -32.57
N SER A 1059 24.74 -19.25 -32.84
CA SER A 1059 25.65 -19.33 -33.99
C SER A 1059 24.94 -19.02 -35.30
N ASN A 1060 23.77 -19.61 -35.55
CA ASN A 1060 22.99 -19.35 -36.77
C ASN A 1060 22.44 -17.91 -36.82
N GLU A 1061 21.89 -17.40 -35.71
CA GLU A 1061 21.34 -16.04 -35.60
C GLU A 1061 22.41 -14.98 -35.89
N ILE A 1062 23.56 -15.05 -35.20
CA ILE A 1062 24.69 -14.13 -35.38
C ILE A 1062 25.23 -14.23 -36.80
N LYS A 1063 25.38 -15.45 -37.36
CA LYS A 1063 25.81 -15.64 -38.76
C LYS A 1063 24.89 -14.94 -39.76
N MET A 1064 23.56 -15.01 -39.58
CA MET A 1064 22.62 -14.33 -40.50
C MET A 1064 22.64 -12.80 -40.34
N ILE A 1065 22.80 -12.29 -39.12
CA ILE A 1065 22.94 -10.85 -38.88
C ILE A 1065 24.23 -10.33 -39.51
N MET A 1066 25.37 -10.99 -39.26
CA MET A 1066 26.66 -10.63 -39.86
C MET A 1066 26.65 -10.78 -41.38
N ALA A 1067 26.02 -11.83 -41.91
CA ALA A 1067 25.85 -12.01 -43.36
C ALA A 1067 25.07 -10.84 -43.99
N TYR A 1068 23.92 -10.47 -43.40
CA TYR A 1068 23.13 -9.34 -43.89
C TYR A 1068 23.94 -8.04 -43.88
N LEU A 1069 24.67 -7.77 -42.80
CA LEU A 1069 25.52 -6.59 -42.67
C LEU A 1069 26.65 -6.58 -43.69
N LEU A 1070 27.47 -7.63 -43.76
CA LEU A 1070 28.61 -7.73 -44.68
C LEU A 1070 28.19 -7.61 -46.15
N LEU A 1071 27.03 -8.17 -46.54
CA LEU A 1071 26.52 -8.10 -47.91
C LEU A 1071 25.96 -6.71 -48.27
N ASN A 1072 25.35 -6.00 -47.32
CA ASN A 1072 24.60 -4.75 -47.59
C ASN A 1072 25.32 -3.47 -47.13
N TYR A 1073 26.37 -3.56 -46.30
CA TYR A 1073 27.03 -2.41 -45.68
C TYR A 1073 28.55 -2.61 -45.59
N ASP A 1074 29.27 -1.50 -45.76
CA ASP A 1074 30.64 -1.32 -45.29
C ASP A 1074 30.63 -0.64 -43.91
N PHE A 1075 31.58 -0.99 -43.05
CA PHE A 1075 31.69 -0.42 -41.70
C PHE A 1075 33.15 -0.20 -41.26
N LYS A 1076 33.44 0.98 -40.70
CA LYS A 1076 34.74 1.38 -40.15
C LYS A 1076 34.58 2.16 -38.84
N PHE A 1077 35.64 2.30 -38.05
CA PHE A 1077 35.63 3.30 -36.97
C PHE A 1077 35.61 4.75 -37.53
N PRO A 1078 35.08 5.72 -36.77
CA PRO A 1078 35.24 7.15 -37.07
C PRO A 1078 36.72 7.54 -37.13
N GLU A 1079 37.02 8.60 -37.87
CA GLU A 1079 38.40 9.08 -38.05
C GLU A 1079 38.99 9.54 -36.71
N GLY A 1080 40.27 9.19 -36.48
CA GLY A 1080 40.93 9.36 -35.19
C GLY A 1080 40.61 8.30 -34.11
N LYS A 1081 39.72 7.32 -34.38
CA LYS A 1081 39.37 6.21 -33.47
C LYS A 1081 39.83 4.84 -33.99
N GLU A 1082 41.04 4.75 -34.55
CA GLU A 1082 41.55 3.53 -35.20
C GLU A 1082 41.85 2.37 -34.22
N SER A 1083 41.98 2.66 -32.92
CA SER A 1083 42.20 1.64 -31.88
C SER A 1083 40.90 0.98 -31.42
N ARG A 1084 40.90 -0.35 -31.31
CA ARG A 1084 39.77 -1.15 -30.81
C ARG A 1084 39.30 -0.66 -29.42
N PRO A 1085 37.99 -0.37 -29.24
CA PRO A 1085 37.43 -0.04 -27.93
C PRO A 1085 37.69 -1.11 -26.87
N LEU A 1086 37.97 -0.66 -25.64
CA LEU A 1086 38.17 -1.53 -24.48
C LEU A 1086 36.83 -2.07 -23.96
N SER A 1087 36.76 -3.40 -23.82
CA SER A 1087 35.64 -4.14 -23.25
C SER A 1087 35.51 -3.92 -21.73
N THR A 1088 34.28 -3.72 -21.23
CA THR A 1088 34.00 -3.44 -19.82
C THR A 1088 33.90 -4.74 -19.01
N ALA A 1089 34.73 -4.90 -17.97
CA ALA A 1089 34.67 -6.05 -17.07
C ALA A 1089 33.75 -5.78 -15.86
N VAL A 1090 32.79 -6.69 -15.59
CA VAL A 1090 31.85 -6.60 -14.46
C VAL A 1090 31.73 -7.97 -13.79
N GLU A 1091 32.30 -8.12 -12.60
CA GLU A 1091 32.43 -9.39 -11.87
C GLU A 1091 33.04 -10.53 -12.73
N THR A 1092 32.21 -11.44 -13.27
CA THR A 1092 32.64 -12.56 -14.12
C THR A 1092 32.31 -12.37 -15.60
N GLN A 1093 31.82 -11.19 -15.98
CA GLN A 1093 31.43 -10.85 -17.36
C GLN A 1093 32.40 -9.85 -18.01
N LEU A 1094 32.48 -9.88 -19.34
CA LEU A 1094 33.25 -8.94 -20.16
C LEU A 1094 32.39 -8.50 -21.35
N LEU A 1095 31.87 -7.27 -21.28
CA LEU A 1095 30.91 -6.72 -22.22
C LEU A 1095 31.59 -5.82 -23.27
N PRO A 1096 31.03 -5.63 -24.47
CA PRO A 1096 31.51 -4.64 -25.42
C PRO A 1096 31.49 -3.22 -24.83
N ASN A 1097 32.25 -2.31 -25.45
CA ASN A 1097 32.18 -0.90 -25.09
C ASN A 1097 30.86 -0.31 -25.58
N GLU A 1098 29.96 0.08 -24.67
CA GLU A 1098 28.61 0.53 -25.04
C GLU A 1098 28.62 1.88 -25.78
N GLU A 1099 29.49 2.81 -25.39
CA GLU A 1099 29.59 4.17 -25.96
C GLU A 1099 30.39 4.24 -27.28
N ALA A 1100 30.95 3.12 -27.76
CA ALA A 1100 31.77 3.11 -28.97
C ALA A 1100 30.92 3.13 -30.25
N THR A 1101 31.23 4.10 -31.11
CA THR A 1101 30.56 4.36 -32.37
C THR A 1101 31.29 3.76 -33.57
N VAL A 1102 30.54 3.36 -34.60
CA VAL A 1102 31.02 2.78 -35.87
C VAL A 1102 30.29 3.46 -37.02
N CYS A 1103 31.03 3.85 -38.06
CA CYS A 1103 30.48 4.45 -39.26
C CYS A 1103 30.06 3.36 -40.25
N PHE A 1104 28.79 3.38 -40.68
CA PHE A 1104 28.24 2.50 -41.71
C PHE A 1104 28.01 3.26 -43.01
N LYS A 1105 28.36 2.65 -44.13
CA LYS A 1105 27.94 3.09 -45.47
C LYS A 1105 27.21 1.96 -46.16
N ARG A 1106 26.04 2.22 -46.71
CA ARG A 1106 25.28 1.19 -47.42
C ARG A 1106 25.93 0.91 -48.77
N ARG A 1107 26.15 -0.37 -49.09
CA ARG A 1107 26.72 -0.79 -50.37
C ARG A 1107 25.71 -0.56 -51.50
N PRO A 1108 26.17 -0.17 -52.71
CA PRO A 1108 25.34 -0.23 -53.90
C PRO A 1108 24.77 -1.65 -54.06
N GLN A 1109 23.49 -1.76 -54.39
CA GLN A 1109 22.90 -3.07 -54.69
C GLN A 1109 23.32 -3.48 -56.10
N ASN A 1110 24.42 -4.21 -56.20
CA ASN A 1110 24.62 -5.13 -57.32
C ASN A 1110 23.49 -6.17 -57.22
N ILE A 1111 22.58 -6.12 -58.20
CA ILE A 1111 21.49 -7.08 -58.41
C ILE A 1111 22.06 -8.34 -59.06
#